data_AF-A4XIF3-F1
#
_entry.id   AF-A4XIF3-F1
#
_cell.length_a   1.000
_cell.length_b   1.000
_cell.length_c   1.000
_cell.angle_alpha   90.00
_cell.angle_beta   90.00
_cell.angle_gamma   90.00
#
_symmetry.space_group_name_H-M   'P 1'
#
loop_
_entity.id
_entity.type
_entity.pdbx_description
1 polymer ?
#
loop_
_entity_poly.entity_id
_entity_poly.type
_entity_poly.pdbx_seq_one_letter_code
_entity_poly.pdbx_strand_id
1 'polypeptide(L)'
;MLRTNWETFSKKVFKINLSGSALIIVIIIIAILSTVLLGAMSAVLASLNQSTSIYQKSATGYGAESAAEEFLYYFNQLLEDAKNIAYGYYYKGDGTLKDISPGRVRWLLGDESYEPGKILDDLRHGRISRDVAEDKVYEGMKAIIRDEVSRFMNDVGSDASIKVEFLSLPEFKKLSDLVELYIKPHYESLTGYELDDITVNAWSGTTSGSLPDGYTIYIDVSKKRAGTSSDKEIKRTLRLDVEILATKPNGLESSVSSATTTAASSIFNLFDYALYTNGSFVANVNFTIIGGNVHTGGDIQSHGGLQTDINNLVVMGELSLGVNGNPQVREDNVKVSNVTYIRSNLRRTGVGDRNISLQMGITYVGGNAELYGRGRYEFDELYCDGNVIVKGSTANAVDVVIKKIGVIRGALRIQDQGTVTIKSGAVVYCDSIQFLNNPTTLVIENGATIVTRMPPDYSRIVNSGGVINVVSSVPYPPLPQILNEIRNFSFPNSTSIPSITPHDPVPPASIDSAADISKSPPQVVVIGENCNAGEIEVEIQNRLASMGVSPVPSPLQLHVFARNNITISVGTRILNGQLIALGNTLNINSSGGSPFDGVTLIYGSPSSLIQNHVTNTTGYVPPATIYNQTNAIQNDTLYSVRRRNIIVR
;
A
#
# COMPACT_ATOMS: atom_id res chain seq x y z
N MET A 1 -59.88 73.64 35.42
CA MET A 1 -58.64 74.21 34.85
C MET A 1 -57.46 73.43 35.42
N LEU A 2 -56.50 73.08 34.56
CA LEU A 2 -55.36 72.17 34.74
C LEU A 2 -54.45 72.45 35.95
N ARG A 3 -53.95 71.40 36.62
CA ARG A 3 -52.59 70.84 36.38
C ARG A 3 -52.39 69.51 37.11
N THR A 4 -51.63 68.64 36.45
CA THR A 4 -51.44 67.20 36.64
C THR A 4 -50.02 66.84 37.13
N ASN A 5 -49.94 65.70 37.80
CA ASN A 5 -48.92 64.63 37.78
C ASN A 5 -47.44 64.93 38.12
N TRP A 6 -46.88 64.16 39.07
CA TRP A 6 -45.54 63.59 38.85
C TRP A 6 -45.16 62.25 39.55
N GLU A 7 -45.69 61.81 40.70
CA GLU A 7 -44.90 60.80 41.47
C GLU A 7 -45.44 59.38 41.65
N THR A 8 -46.18 58.81 40.70
CA THR A 8 -46.59 57.40 40.85
C THR A 8 -46.73 56.62 39.54
N PHE A 9 -45.66 56.51 38.76
CA PHE A 9 -45.60 55.48 37.71
C PHE A 9 -44.19 54.90 37.53
N SER A 10 -44.12 53.56 37.60
CA SER A 10 -43.09 52.72 36.98
C SER A 10 -41.70 52.60 37.64
N LYS A 11 -41.63 51.93 38.80
CA LYS A 11 -40.47 51.09 39.20
C LYS A 11 -40.63 49.60 38.84
N LYS A 12 -41.56 49.29 37.92
CA LYS A 12 -41.91 47.91 37.49
C LYS A 12 -41.73 47.65 35.98
N VAL A 13 -40.96 48.47 35.25
CA VAL A 13 -40.69 48.27 33.80
C VAL A 13 -39.19 48.03 33.55
N PHE A 14 -38.56 47.17 34.36
CA PHE A 14 -37.24 46.57 34.06
C PHE A 14 -37.37 45.10 33.66
N LYS A 15 -38.47 44.76 32.97
CA LYS A 15 -38.77 43.38 32.58
C LYS A 15 -39.70 43.32 31.37
N ILE A 16 -39.33 43.92 30.24
CA ILE A 16 -39.95 43.60 28.94
C ILE A 16 -38.84 43.48 27.89
N ASN A 17 -38.35 42.25 27.78
CA ASN A 17 -37.73 41.55 26.64
C ASN A 17 -37.34 42.37 25.39
N LEU A 18 -36.05 42.73 25.33
CA LEU A 18 -35.27 42.98 24.11
C LEU A 18 -34.98 41.69 23.30
N SER A 19 -35.67 40.58 23.59
CA SER A 19 -35.44 39.29 22.93
C SER A 19 -36.11 39.16 21.56
N GLY A 20 -37.01 40.07 21.16
CA GLY A 20 -37.77 39.95 19.90
C GLY A 20 -36.97 40.24 18.63
N SER A 21 -36.16 41.30 18.61
CA SER A 21 -35.44 41.74 17.39
C SER A 21 -34.22 40.88 17.06
N ALA A 22 -33.47 40.44 18.08
CA ALA A 22 -32.40 39.46 17.92
C ALA A 22 -32.95 38.09 17.45
N LEU A 23 -34.11 37.67 17.96
CA LEU A 23 -34.78 36.44 17.51
C LEU A 23 -35.21 36.52 16.04
N ILE A 24 -35.71 37.66 15.58
CA ILE A 24 -36.11 37.86 14.17
C ILE A 24 -34.89 37.79 13.24
N ILE A 25 -33.76 38.40 13.60
CA ILE A 25 -32.52 38.27 12.82
C ILE A 25 -32.06 36.81 12.79
N VAL A 26 -32.07 36.13 13.94
CA VAL A 26 -31.73 34.70 14.04
C VAL A 26 -32.65 33.86 13.17
N ILE A 27 -33.96 34.15 13.12
CA ILE A 27 -34.93 33.45 12.27
C ILE A 27 -34.65 33.68 10.78
N ILE A 28 -34.31 34.91 10.36
CA ILE A 28 -33.98 35.21 8.96
C ILE A 28 -32.69 34.51 8.54
N ILE A 29 -31.68 34.48 9.43
CA ILE A 29 -30.44 33.74 9.20
C ILE A 29 -30.75 32.24 9.11
N ILE A 30 -31.53 31.67 10.03
CA ILE A 30 -31.99 30.27 9.97
C ILE A 30 -32.74 29.98 8.66
N ALA A 31 -33.57 30.91 8.16
CA ALA A 31 -34.34 30.74 6.94
C ALA A 31 -33.44 30.74 5.68
N ILE A 32 -32.49 31.67 5.58
CA ILE A 32 -31.52 31.71 4.49
C ILE A 32 -30.67 30.43 4.51
N LEU A 33 -30.24 30.00 5.68
CA LEU A 33 -29.44 28.79 5.85
C LEU A 33 -30.21 27.52 5.54
N SER A 34 -31.48 27.43 5.96
CA SER A 34 -32.37 26.32 5.58
C SER A 34 -32.56 26.25 4.06
N THR A 35 -32.60 27.39 3.39
CA THR A 35 -32.73 27.46 1.93
C THR A 35 -31.44 26.99 1.22
N VAL A 36 -30.27 27.34 1.75
CA VAL A 36 -28.97 26.83 1.26
C VAL A 36 -28.84 25.33 1.50
N LEU A 37 -29.28 24.84 2.66
CA LEU A 37 -29.28 23.42 3.03
C LEU A 37 -30.20 22.60 2.09
N LEU A 38 -31.40 23.11 1.82
CA LEU A 38 -32.34 22.52 0.85
C LEU A 38 -31.79 22.57 -0.59
N GLY A 39 -31.09 23.64 -0.97
CA GLY A 39 -30.41 23.76 -2.26
C GLY A 39 -29.30 22.74 -2.45
N ALA A 40 -28.46 22.52 -1.43
CA ALA A 40 -27.42 21.49 -1.43
C ALA A 40 -28.03 20.08 -1.48
N MET A 41 -29.07 19.80 -0.69
CA MET A 41 -29.81 18.53 -0.75
C MET A 41 -30.45 18.28 -2.13
N SER A 42 -30.96 19.32 -2.79
CA SER A 42 -31.54 19.22 -4.14
C SER A 42 -30.47 18.96 -5.22
N ALA A 43 -29.27 19.54 -5.10
CA ALA A 43 -28.15 19.27 -6.00
C ALA A 43 -27.64 17.83 -5.83
N VAL A 44 -27.64 17.32 -4.59
CA VAL A 44 -27.33 15.93 -4.25
C VAL A 44 -28.38 14.96 -4.82
N LEU A 45 -29.68 15.26 -4.68
CA LEU A 45 -30.77 14.49 -5.28
C LEU A 45 -30.72 14.45 -6.81
N ALA A 46 -30.36 15.56 -7.46
CA ALA A 46 -30.17 15.62 -8.91
C ALA A 46 -28.97 14.77 -9.38
N SER A 47 -27.87 14.78 -8.62
CA SER A 47 -26.68 13.94 -8.86
C SER A 47 -26.98 12.44 -8.62
N LEU A 48 -27.73 12.12 -7.56
CA LEU A 48 -28.20 10.78 -7.20
C LEU A 48 -29.09 10.14 -8.27
N ASN A 49 -29.86 10.95 -9.00
CA ASN A 49 -30.73 10.50 -10.11
C ASN A 49 -29.95 10.22 -11.41
N GLN A 50 -28.74 10.76 -11.58
CA GLN A 50 -27.90 10.50 -12.77
C GLN A 50 -26.89 9.35 -12.60
N SER A 51 -26.64 8.87 -11.37
CA SER A 51 -25.67 7.79 -11.11
C SER A 51 -26.30 6.38 -11.10
N THR A 52 -25.62 5.41 -11.73
CA THR A 52 -26.04 4.00 -11.85
C THR A 52 -25.54 3.08 -10.72
N SER A 53 -24.77 3.61 -9.75
CA SER A 53 -24.08 2.81 -8.71
C SER A 53 -24.47 3.22 -7.28
N ILE A 54 -24.93 2.25 -6.46
CA ILE A 54 -25.29 2.46 -5.04
C ILE A 54 -24.11 3.02 -4.24
N TYR A 55 -22.88 2.62 -4.57
CA TYR A 55 -21.66 3.10 -3.89
C TYR A 55 -21.44 4.60 -4.10
N GLN A 56 -21.61 5.08 -5.34
CA GLN A 56 -21.48 6.51 -5.64
C GLN A 56 -22.60 7.32 -4.99
N LYS A 57 -23.83 6.76 -4.94
CA LYS A 57 -24.96 7.40 -4.28
C LYS A 57 -24.73 7.62 -2.78
N SER A 58 -24.25 6.59 -2.08
CA SER A 58 -23.93 6.70 -0.65
C SER A 58 -22.75 7.65 -0.40
N ALA A 59 -21.70 7.61 -1.23
CA ALA A 59 -20.56 8.50 -1.10
C ALA A 59 -20.92 9.99 -1.29
N THR A 60 -21.79 10.31 -2.25
CA THR A 60 -22.30 11.69 -2.43
C THR A 60 -23.20 12.13 -1.27
N GLY A 61 -24.02 11.22 -0.71
CA GLY A 61 -24.81 11.48 0.49
C GLY A 61 -23.94 11.84 1.70
N TYR A 62 -22.93 11.02 2.00
CA TYR A 62 -22.03 11.27 3.13
C TYR A 62 -21.17 12.52 2.97
N GLY A 63 -20.70 12.82 1.75
CA GLY A 63 -20.00 14.08 1.48
C GLY A 63 -20.87 15.31 1.74
N ALA A 64 -22.16 15.23 1.46
CA ALA A 64 -23.11 16.30 1.72
C ALA A 64 -23.45 16.45 3.21
N GLU A 65 -23.58 15.34 3.94
CA GLU A 65 -23.77 15.35 5.40
C GLU A 65 -22.56 15.98 6.11
N SER A 66 -21.34 15.58 5.73
CA SER A 66 -20.10 16.16 6.28
C SER A 66 -19.98 17.66 6.01
N ALA A 67 -20.28 18.11 4.78
CA ALA A 67 -20.30 19.53 4.46
C ALA A 67 -21.37 20.31 5.24
N ALA A 68 -22.53 19.69 5.49
CA ALA A 68 -23.60 20.29 6.29
C ALA A 68 -23.22 20.42 7.77
N GLU A 69 -22.58 19.40 8.36
CA GLU A 69 -22.09 19.44 9.74
C GLU A 69 -20.95 20.44 9.92
N GLU A 70 -20.02 20.51 8.97
CA GLU A 70 -18.95 21.52 8.93
C GLU A 70 -19.53 22.94 8.89
N PHE A 71 -20.55 23.14 8.05
CA PHE A 71 -21.26 24.41 7.97
C PHE A 71 -21.96 24.76 9.29
N LEU A 72 -22.60 23.78 9.95
CA LEU A 72 -23.27 23.98 11.25
C LEU A 72 -22.27 24.29 12.38
N TYR A 73 -21.08 23.71 12.38
CA TYR A 73 -20.02 23.99 13.35
C TYR A 73 -19.54 25.44 13.23
N TYR A 74 -19.15 25.85 12.02
CA TYR A 74 -18.71 27.22 11.75
C TYR A 74 -19.83 28.23 12.01
N PHE A 75 -21.07 27.84 11.75
CA PHE A 75 -22.24 28.63 12.10
C PHE A 75 -22.39 28.81 13.60
N ASN A 76 -22.19 27.76 14.41
CA ASN A 76 -22.24 27.87 15.87
C ASN A 76 -21.12 28.78 16.42
N GLN A 77 -19.93 28.73 15.81
CA GLN A 77 -18.80 29.60 16.19
C GLN A 77 -19.09 31.07 15.86
N LEU A 78 -19.63 31.35 14.68
CA LEU A 78 -20.11 32.68 14.30
C LEU A 78 -21.22 33.18 15.25
N LEU A 79 -22.14 32.29 15.67
CA LEU A 79 -23.19 32.63 16.64
C LEU A 79 -22.62 32.92 18.03
N GLU A 80 -21.61 32.17 18.48
CA GLU A 80 -20.89 32.44 19.73
C GLU A 80 -20.18 33.79 19.69
N ASP A 81 -19.49 34.12 18.60
CA ASP A 81 -18.79 35.39 18.44
C ASP A 81 -19.78 36.56 18.33
N ALA A 82 -20.87 36.40 17.56
CA ALA A 82 -21.95 37.38 17.50
C ALA A 82 -22.62 37.59 18.87
N LYS A 83 -22.83 36.51 19.64
CA LYS A 83 -23.34 36.54 21.02
C LYS A 83 -22.36 37.28 21.94
N ASN A 84 -21.06 37.01 21.84
CA ASN A 84 -20.03 37.65 22.66
C ASN A 84 -19.91 39.16 22.34
N ILE A 85 -20.04 39.54 21.07
CA ILE A 85 -20.10 40.95 20.64
C ILE A 85 -21.37 41.62 21.15
N ALA A 86 -22.53 40.96 21.05
CA ALA A 86 -23.77 41.46 21.64
C ALA A 86 -23.66 41.62 23.17
N TYR A 87 -22.89 40.75 23.84
CA TYR A 87 -22.52 40.89 25.25
C TYR A 87 -21.42 41.93 25.52
N GLY A 88 -20.68 42.42 24.53
CA GLY A 88 -19.84 43.62 24.65
C GLY A 88 -20.67 44.91 24.56
N TYR A 89 -21.75 44.82 23.78
CA TYR A 89 -22.64 45.91 23.41
C TYR A 89 -23.76 46.17 24.45
N TYR A 90 -23.41 46.22 25.75
CA TYR A 90 -24.34 46.61 26.82
C TYR A 90 -23.75 47.59 27.84
N TYR A 91 -24.66 48.30 28.51
CA TYR A 91 -24.37 49.14 29.67
C TYR A 91 -24.34 48.32 30.95
N LYS A 92 -23.25 48.43 31.71
CA LYS A 92 -23.23 47.99 33.11
C LYS A 92 -24.35 48.72 33.88
N GLY A 93 -24.76 48.16 35.03
CA GLY A 93 -25.84 48.73 35.85
C GLY A 93 -25.61 50.18 36.31
N ASP A 94 -24.38 50.69 36.20
CA ASP A 94 -23.98 52.08 36.48
C ASP A 94 -24.07 53.01 35.25
N GLY A 95 -24.46 52.50 34.08
CA GLY A 95 -24.56 53.26 32.84
C GLY A 95 -23.24 53.42 32.07
N THR A 96 -22.18 52.71 32.44
CA THR A 96 -20.91 52.67 31.69
C THR A 96 -20.91 51.54 30.65
N LEU A 97 -20.33 51.78 29.47
CA LEU A 97 -20.13 50.75 28.45
C LEU A 97 -19.06 49.75 28.90
N LYS A 98 -19.29 48.47 28.64
CA LYS A 98 -18.34 47.42 29.00
C LYS A 98 -17.18 47.26 27.99
N ASP A 99 -17.30 47.76 26.77
CA ASP A 99 -16.55 47.18 25.65
C ASP A 99 -15.05 47.55 25.53
N ILE A 100 -14.31 46.62 24.91
CA ILE A 100 -12.85 46.45 24.84
C ILE A 100 -12.24 47.12 23.58
N SER A 101 -13.05 47.74 22.71
CA SER A 101 -12.61 48.42 21.48
C SER A 101 -13.57 49.54 21.05
N PRO A 102 -13.43 50.77 21.60
CA PRO A 102 -14.29 51.90 21.25
C PRO A 102 -14.18 52.27 19.76
N GLY A 103 -15.31 52.59 19.10
CA GLY A 103 -15.33 53.24 17.77
C GLY A 103 -15.52 52.33 16.55
N ARG A 104 -15.71 51.01 16.73
CA ARG A 104 -15.83 50.06 15.61
C ARG A 104 -17.08 50.30 14.75
N VAL A 105 -18.21 50.70 15.34
CA VAL A 105 -19.46 50.95 14.59
C VAL A 105 -19.32 52.23 13.77
N ARG A 106 -18.71 53.26 14.34
CA ARG A 106 -18.35 54.50 13.65
C ARG A 106 -17.47 54.21 12.43
N TRP A 107 -16.51 53.28 12.54
CA TRP A 107 -15.68 52.88 11.39
C TRP A 107 -16.48 52.15 10.30
N LEU A 108 -17.43 51.30 10.67
CA LEU A 108 -18.21 50.50 9.71
C LEU A 108 -19.34 51.28 9.04
N LEU A 109 -19.99 52.20 9.77
CA LEU A 109 -21.12 52.98 9.29
C LEU A 109 -20.77 54.42 8.92
N GLY A 110 -19.57 54.88 9.26
CA GLY A 110 -19.12 56.26 9.01
C GLY A 110 -19.80 57.33 9.88
N ASP A 111 -20.64 56.94 10.84
CA ASP A 111 -21.42 57.84 11.69
C ASP A 111 -21.33 57.42 13.17
N GLU A 112 -20.83 58.34 13.99
CA GLU A 112 -20.69 58.18 15.43
C GLU A 112 -22.04 58.14 16.17
N SER A 113 -23.12 58.57 15.52
CA SER A 113 -24.47 58.56 16.09
C SER A 113 -25.03 57.14 16.32
N TYR A 114 -24.38 56.12 15.76
CA TYR A 114 -24.68 54.69 15.95
C TYR A 114 -23.82 54.03 17.02
N GLU A 115 -22.87 54.74 17.63
CA GLU A 115 -22.12 54.21 18.77
C GLU A 115 -23.03 54.15 19.99
N PRO A 116 -22.99 53.06 20.79
CA PRO A 116 -23.85 52.94 21.96
C PRO A 116 -23.78 54.18 22.83
N GLY A 117 -22.56 54.62 23.16
CA GLY A 117 -22.30 55.75 24.06
C GLY A 117 -23.02 57.02 23.62
N LYS A 118 -23.07 57.27 22.31
CA LYS A 118 -23.74 58.42 21.73
C LYS A 118 -25.26 58.24 21.71
N ILE A 119 -25.75 57.04 21.40
CA ILE A 119 -27.18 56.70 21.45
C ILE A 119 -27.74 56.91 22.87
N LEU A 120 -27.06 56.44 23.91
CA LEU A 120 -27.52 56.64 25.29
C LEU A 120 -27.45 58.11 25.72
N ASP A 121 -26.39 58.82 25.34
CA ASP A 121 -26.27 60.26 25.61
C ASP A 121 -27.44 61.03 24.98
N ASP A 122 -27.72 60.77 23.70
CA ASP A 122 -28.81 61.40 22.97
C ASP A 122 -30.18 61.02 23.56
N LEU A 123 -30.38 59.77 23.98
CA LEU A 123 -31.62 59.30 24.61
C LEU A 123 -31.83 59.93 25.99
N ARG A 124 -30.79 60.00 26.84
CA ARG A 124 -30.86 60.60 28.19
C ARG A 124 -31.17 62.09 28.15
N HIS A 125 -30.66 62.78 27.14
CA HIS A 125 -30.89 64.21 26.94
C HIS A 125 -32.13 64.50 26.08
N GLY A 126 -32.94 63.49 25.76
CA GLY A 126 -34.18 63.63 25.01
C GLY A 126 -34.00 64.09 23.55
N ARG A 127 -32.79 63.93 22.98
CA ARG A 127 -32.48 64.31 21.59
C ARG A 127 -33.02 63.29 20.59
N ILE A 128 -33.20 62.04 21.01
CA ILE A 128 -33.81 60.96 20.22
C ILE A 128 -34.89 60.26 21.05
N SER A 129 -35.90 59.71 20.37
CA SER A 129 -36.90 58.85 21.00
C SER A 129 -36.31 57.48 21.31
N ARG A 130 -37.02 56.71 22.15
CA ARG A 130 -36.66 55.32 22.43
C ARG A 130 -36.67 54.46 21.17
N ASP A 131 -37.66 54.63 20.30
CA ASP A 131 -37.76 53.87 19.05
C ASP A 131 -36.56 54.15 18.13
N VAL A 132 -36.14 55.42 18.03
CA VAL A 132 -34.96 55.82 17.26
C VAL A 132 -33.68 55.27 17.88
N ALA A 133 -33.59 55.19 19.20
CA ALA A 133 -32.46 54.56 19.88
C ALA A 133 -32.39 53.04 19.62
N GLU A 134 -33.53 52.35 19.65
CA GLU A 134 -33.62 50.91 19.35
C GLU A 134 -33.24 50.61 17.90
N ASP A 135 -33.70 51.41 16.93
CA ASP A 135 -33.33 51.27 15.52
C ASP A 135 -31.82 51.50 15.28
N LYS A 136 -31.23 52.50 15.95
CA LYS A 136 -29.79 52.77 15.81
C LYS A 136 -28.93 51.66 16.40
N VAL A 137 -29.31 51.11 17.56
CA VAL A 137 -28.63 49.94 18.14
C VAL A 137 -28.72 48.75 17.20
N TYR A 138 -29.89 48.52 16.61
CA TYR A 138 -30.11 47.44 15.66
C TYR A 138 -29.21 47.56 14.42
N GLU A 139 -29.14 48.73 13.78
CA GLU A 139 -28.28 48.94 12.61
C GLU A 139 -26.78 48.86 12.95
N GLY A 140 -26.38 49.35 14.13
CA GLY A 140 -25.00 49.20 14.62
C GLY A 140 -24.58 47.74 14.82
N MET A 141 -25.43 46.94 15.49
CA MET A 141 -25.20 45.51 15.68
C MET A 141 -25.16 44.74 14.36
N LYS A 142 -26.08 45.06 13.44
CA LYS A 142 -26.13 44.48 12.10
C LYS A 142 -24.87 44.77 11.29
N ALA A 143 -24.31 45.97 11.40
CA ALA A 143 -23.05 46.33 10.75
C ALA A 143 -21.87 45.51 11.29
N ILE A 144 -21.75 45.38 12.62
CA ILE A 144 -20.68 44.57 13.23
C ILE A 144 -20.81 43.10 12.84
N ILE A 145 -22.02 42.53 12.92
CA ILE A 145 -22.26 41.13 12.55
C ILE A 145 -21.92 40.91 11.07
N ARG A 146 -22.28 41.84 10.17
CA ARG A 146 -21.92 41.74 8.76
C ARG A 146 -20.41 41.78 8.54
N ASP A 147 -19.70 42.69 9.21
CA ASP A 147 -18.23 42.78 9.13
C ASP A 147 -17.57 41.50 9.65
N GLU A 148 -18.04 40.94 10.77
CA GLU A 148 -17.53 39.66 11.27
C GLU A 148 -17.85 38.49 10.34
N VAL A 149 -19.08 38.42 9.80
CA VAL A 149 -19.42 37.42 8.79
C VAL A 149 -18.52 37.58 7.56
N SER A 150 -18.27 38.79 7.09
CA SER A 150 -17.41 39.02 5.93
C SER A 150 -15.95 38.70 6.21
N ARG A 151 -15.41 39.03 7.40
CA ARG A 151 -14.05 38.65 7.82
C ARG A 151 -13.92 37.15 7.97
N PHE A 152 -14.90 36.52 8.63
CA PHE A 152 -14.99 35.09 8.77
C PHE A 152 -15.04 34.43 7.38
N MET A 153 -15.94 34.84 6.49
CA MET A 153 -16.05 34.29 5.14
C MET A 153 -14.81 34.55 4.26
N ASN A 154 -14.05 35.64 4.50
CA ASN A 154 -12.79 35.91 3.81
C ASN A 154 -11.62 35.07 4.37
N ASP A 155 -11.53 34.89 5.70
CA ASP A 155 -10.55 34.01 6.35
C ASP A 155 -10.84 32.54 5.99
N VAL A 156 -12.10 32.12 6.10
CA VAL A 156 -12.62 30.82 5.70
C VAL A 156 -12.44 30.63 4.19
N GLY A 157 -12.65 31.63 3.34
CA GLY A 157 -12.37 31.52 1.90
C GLY A 157 -10.91 31.17 1.53
N SER A 158 -9.94 31.43 2.42
CA SER A 158 -8.53 31.07 2.23
C SER A 158 -8.13 29.71 2.83
N ASP A 159 -8.93 29.19 3.77
CA ASP A 159 -8.61 28.00 4.59
C ASP A 159 -9.77 26.97 4.69
N ALA A 160 -10.93 27.18 4.03
CA ALA A 160 -12.12 26.31 4.02
C ALA A 160 -12.00 25.08 3.12
N SER A 161 -10.79 24.79 2.69
CA SER A 161 -10.50 23.49 2.15
C SER A 161 -9.31 22.92 2.89
N ILE A 162 -9.57 22.20 3.97
CA ILE A 162 -9.03 20.85 3.97
C ILE A 162 -9.82 20.14 2.87
N LYS A 163 -9.38 20.30 1.62
CA LYS A 163 -9.70 19.31 0.59
C LYS A 163 -9.00 18.07 1.08
N VAL A 164 -9.69 17.27 1.88
CA VAL A 164 -9.30 15.88 2.09
C VAL A 164 -9.48 15.26 0.72
N GLU A 165 -8.41 15.25 -0.05
CA GLU A 165 -8.37 14.47 -1.27
C GLU A 165 -8.82 13.06 -0.92
N PHE A 166 -9.60 12.50 -1.83
CA PHE A 166 -10.23 11.20 -1.73
C PHE A 166 -9.23 10.16 -1.20
N LEU A 167 -9.27 9.86 0.10
CA LEU A 167 -8.51 8.75 0.65
C LEU A 167 -9.24 7.49 0.19
N SER A 168 -8.74 6.89 -0.90
CA SER A 168 -8.99 5.49 -1.19
C SER A 168 -8.35 4.70 -0.05
N LEU A 169 -9.09 4.51 1.04
CA LEU A 169 -8.64 3.71 2.16
C LEU A 169 -8.44 2.26 1.67
N PRO A 170 -7.22 1.71 1.78
CA PRO A 170 -7.00 0.27 1.68
C PRO A 170 -7.92 -0.50 2.63
N GLU A 171 -8.20 -1.77 2.34
CA GLU A 171 -8.79 -2.67 3.34
C GLU A 171 -7.74 -2.95 4.44
N PHE A 172 -7.98 -2.46 5.66
CA PHE A 172 -7.05 -2.65 6.79
C PHE A 172 -7.43 -3.87 7.62
N LYS A 173 -6.42 -4.60 8.11
CA LYS A 173 -6.60 -5.89 8.82
C LYS A 173 -6.51 -5.79 10.35
N LYS A 174 -5.94 -4.70 10.86
CA LYS A 174 -5.93 -4.35 12.28
C LYS A 174 -6.18 -2.86 12.42
N LEU A 175 -6.91 -2.51 13.46
CA LEU A 175 -7.18 -1.11 13.80
C LEU A 175 -5.88 -0.32 14.08
N SER A 176 -4.88 -0.96 14.71
CA SER A 176 -3.56 -0.39 14.93
C SER A 176 -2.86 0.01 13.63
N ASP A 177 -3.02 -0.79 12.57
CA ASP A 177 -2.35 -0.58 11.30
C ASP A 177 -3.01 0.58 10.53
N LEU A 178 -4.34 0.68 10.60
CA LEU A 178 -5.09 1.84 10.12
C LEU A 178 -4.60 3.13 10.80
N VAL A 179 -4.35 3.08 12.12
CA VAL A 179 -3.87 4.23 12.89
C VAL A 179 -2.43 4.60 12.56
N GLU A 180 -1.49 3.66 12.70
CA GLU A 180 -0.04 3.95 12.61
C GLU A 180 0.47 4.08 11.16
N LEU A 181 -0.10 3.33 10.20
CA LEU A 181 0.44 3.31 8.83
C LEU A 181 -0.28 4.26 7.89
N TYR A 182 -1.43 4.79 8.30
CA TYR A 182 -2.26 5.59 7.40
C TYR A 182 -2.76 6.88 8.02
N ILE A 183 -3.47 6.82 9.15
CA ILE A 183 -4.01 8.02 9.78
C ILE A 183 -2.88 8.93 10.24
N LYS A 184 -1.95 8.43 11.06
CA LYS A 184 -0.88 9.23 11.63
C LYS A 184 0.07 9.83 10.57
N PRO A 185 0.62 9.07 9.60
CA PRO A 185 1.48 9.64 8.56
C PRO A 185 0.76 10.67 7.68
N HIS A 186 -0.53 10.49 7.42
CA HIS A 186 -1.32 11.44 6.64
C HIS A 186 -1.39 12.80 7.34
N TYR A 187 -1.78 12.84 8.62
CA TYR A 187 -1.92 14.09 9.36
C TYR A 187 -0.57 14.72 9.72
N GLU A 188 0.47 13.92 9.98
CA GLU A 188 1.85 14.43 10.18
C GLU A 188 2.43 15.06 8.90
N SER A 189 1.98 14.66 7.71
CA SER A 189 2.43 15.22 6.44
C SER A 189 1.81 16.58 6.08
N LEU A 190 0.77 17.03 6.81
CA LEU A 190 0.06 18.26 6.52
C LEU A 190 0.87 19.49 6.95
N THR A 191 1.23 20.34 5.98
CA THR A 191 2.03 21.53 6.25
C THR A 191 1.24 22.57 7.05
N GLY A 192 1.78 23.01 8.19
CA GLY A 192 1.18 24.02 9.07
C GLY A 192 0.24 23.47 10.15
N TYR A 193 0.10 22.14 10.23
CA TYR A 193 -0.68 21.43 11.24
C TYR A 193 0.24 20.57 12.11
N GLU A 194 -0.18 20.30 13.33
CA GLU A 194 0.48 19.42 14.30
C GLU A 194 -0.56 18.37 14.72
N LEU A 195 -0.18 17.08 14.67
CA LEU A 195 -1.00 15.99 15.20
C LEU A 195 -0.77 15.92 16.71
N ASP A 196 -1.81 16.20 17.49
CA ASP A 196 -1.73 16.27 18.95
C ASP A 196 -1.91 14.87 19.58
N ASP A 197 -2.96 14.13 19.21
CA ASP A 197 -3.26 12.80 19.77
C ASP A 197 -4.15 11.95 18.84
N ILE A 198 -4.15 10.63 19.04
CA ILE A 198 -5.14 9.70 18.46
C ILE A 198 -5.69 8.79 19.55
N THR A 199 -6.99 8.91 19.85
CA THR A 199 -7.69 8.06 20.83
C THR A 199 -8.61 7.07 20.14
N VAL A 200 -8.63 5.82 20.59
CA VAL A 200 -9.42 4.73 19.98
C VAL A 200 -10.35 4.08 21.00
N ASN A 201 -11.66 4.11 20.73
CA ASN A 201 -12.70 3.59 21.63
C ASN A 201 -13.48 2.46 20.95
N ALA A 202 -13.49 1.26 21.55
CA ALA A 202 -14.32 0.15 21.10
C ALA A 202 -15.82 0.41 21.37
N TRP A 203 -16.71 -0.04 20.46
CA TRP A 203 -18.15 -0.01 20.69
C TRP A 203 -18.54 -1.04 21.77
N SER A 204 -19.60 -0.75 22.55
CA SER A 204 -19.98 -1.57 23.70
C SER A 204 -20.50 -2.96 23.29
N GLY A 205 -19.84 -4.01 23.76
CA GLY A 205 -20.26 -5.42 23.57
C GLY A 205 -19.30 -6.48 24.15
N THR A 206 -18.30 -6.10 24.94
CA THR A 206 -17.25 -7.02 25.42
C THR A 206 -17.66 -7.80 26.67
N THR A 207 -18.33 -8.94 26.49
CA THR A 207 -18.13 -10.07 27.40
C THR A 207 -16.86 -10.81 26.98
N SER A 208 -16.00 -11.14 27.94
CA SER A 208 -14.68 -11.74 27.73
C SER A 208 -14.70 -12.87 26.69
N GLY A 209 -14.15 -12.61 25.50
CA GLY A 209 -13.99 -13.59 24.43
C GLY A 209 -14.49 -13.17 23.04
N SER A 210 -15.25 -12.08 22.89
CA SER A 210 -15.70 -11.57 21.59
C SER A 210 -15.03 -10.24 21.21
N LEU A 211 -14.70 -10.10 19.92
CA LEU A 211 -14.29 -8.81 19.33
C LEU A 211 -15.49 -7.82 19.36
N PRO A 212 -15.24 -6.51 19.53
CA PRO A 212 -16.31 -5.50 19.51
C PRO A 212 -16.88 -5.31 18.10
N ASP A 213 -18.15 -4.90 17.97
CA ASP A 213 -18.82 -4.67 16.67
C ASP A 213 -18.17 -3.54 15.83
N GLY A 214 -17.31 -2.73 16.45
CA GLY A 214 -16.60 -1.64 15.79
C GLY A 214 -15.83 -0.78 16.78
N TYR A 215 -15.26 0.31 16.25
CA TYR A 215 -14.40 1.25 16.93
C TYR A 215 -14.70 2.68 16.47
N THR A 216 -14.54 3.63 17.38
CA THR A 216 -14.51 5.06 17.11
C THR A 216 -13.11 5.58 17.36
N ILE A 217 -12.49 6.15 16.33
CA ILE A 217 -11.17 6.77 16.38
C ILE A 217 -11.37 8.29 16.43
N TYR A 218 -10.76 8.94 17.41
CA TYR A 218 -10.67 10.38 17.56
C TYR A 218 -9.25 10.83 17.19
N ILE A 219 -9.13 11.87 16.38
CA ILE A 219 -7.85 12.39 15.88
C ILE A 219 -7.81 13.87 16.24
N ASP A 220 -6.90 14.24 17.14
CA ASP A 220 -6.73 15.62 17.59
C ASP A 220 -5.62 16.28 16.77
N VAL A 221 -5.94 17.39 16.10
CA VAL A 221 -4.99 18.17 15.30
C VAL A 221 -5.05 19.65 15.68
N SER A 222 -3.89 20.31 15.70
CA SER A 222 -3.76 21.74 15.99
C SER A 222 -3.12 22.52 14.83
N LYS A 223 -3.54 23.77 14.62
CA LYS A 223 -2.94 24.70 13.64
C LYS A 223 -2.36 25.91 14.36
N LYS A 224 -1.06 26.20 14.14
CA LYS A 224 -0.40 27.42 14.65
C LYS A 224 -0.64 28.58 13.68
N ARG A 225 -1.27 29.66 14.16
CA ARG A 225 -1.54 30.85 13.34
C ARG A 225 -0.25 31.63 13.11
N ALA A 226 0.09 31.94 11.86
CA ALA A 226 1.28 32.73 11.55
C ALA A 226 1.09 34.19 12.03
N GLY A 227 2.03 34.69 12.84
CA GLY A 227 2.31 36.13 12.93
C GLY A 227 1.75 36.96 14.10
N THR A 228 1.23 36.38 15.19
CA THR A 228 0.98 37.16 16.43
C THR A 228 1.44 36.40 17.68
N SER A 229 2.11 37.10 18.59
CA SER A 229 2.79 36.58 19.79
C SER A 229 1.85 36.10 20.91
N SER A 230 0.62 35.70 20.57
CA SER A 230 -0.33 35.07 21.48
C SER A 230 -0.89 33.85 20.80
N ASP A 231 -0.35 32.69 21.17
CA ASP A 231 -0.75 31.37 20.69
C ASP A 231 -2.26 31.16 20.83
N LYS A 232 -2.98 31.29 19.72
CA LYS A 232 -4.31 30.69 19.57
C LYS A 232 -4.17 29.49 18.66
N GLU A 233 -3.88 28.34 19.25
CA GLU A 233 -3.96 27.03 18.60
C GLU A 233 -5.42 26.76 18.25
N ILE A 234 -5.73 26.59 16.96
CA ILE A 234 -7.01 26.03 16.57
C ILE A 234 -6.88 24.52 16.75
N LYS A 235 -7.49 23.97 17.80
CA LYS A 235 -7.58 22.52 18.02
C LYS A 235 -8.85 21.97 17.37
N ARG A 236 -8.73 20.80 16.75
CA ARG A 236 -9.82 20.07 16.11
C ARG A 236 -9.77 18.62 16.55
N THR A 237 -10.90 18.07 16.95
CA THR A 237 -11.06 16.63 17.14
C THR A 237 -11.87 16.07 15.99
N LEU A 238 -11.27 15.22 15.16
CA LEU A 238 -11.93 14.48 14.09
C LEU A 238 -12.37 13.12 14.60
N ARG A 239 -13.54 12.65 14.18
CA ARG A 239 -14.06 11.32 14.50
C ARG A 239 -14.22 10.47 13.25
N LEU A 240 -13.76 9.24 13.36
CA LEU A 240 -13.84 8.17 12.37
C LEU A 240 -14.47 6.94 13.03
N ASP A 241 -15.61 6.49 12.52
CA ASP A 241 -16.31 5.31 13.01
C ASP A 241 -16.06 4.12 12.05
N VAL A 242 -15.60 3.00 12.59
CA VAL A 242 -15.19 1.80 11.86
C VAL A 242 -15.93 0.59 12.42
N GLU A 243 -16.67 -0.14 11.61
CA GLU A 243 -17.40 -1.38 11.96
C GLU A 243 -16.57 -2.61 11.59
N ILE A 244 -16.62 -3.67 12.41
CA ILE A 244 -16.11 -5.00 12.05
C ILE A 244 -17.20 -5.74 11.29
N LEU A 245 -16.95 -6.15 10.05
CA LEU A 245 -17.96 -6.84 9.23
C LEU A 245 -18.12 -8.30 9.67
N ALA A 246 -19.16 -8.59 10.45
CA ALA A 246 -19.46 -9.93 10.96
C ALA A 246 -20.13 -10.89 9.95
N THR A 247 -20.55 -10.40 8.77
CA THR A 247 -21.25 -11.25 7.77
C THR A 247 -20.91 -10.88 6.34
N LYS A 248 -20.80 -11.92 5.49
CA LYS A 248 -20.74 -11.81 4.02
C LYS A 248 -21.75 -10.77 3.53
N PRO A 249 -21.33 -9.74 2.77
CA PRO A 249 -22.27 -8.95 2.01
C PRO A 249 -22.91 -9.87 0.96
N ASN A 250 -24.17 -10.25 1.19
CA ASN A 250 -24.99 -10.82 0.14
C ASN A 250 -25.26 -9.71 -0.88
N GLY A 251 -24.56 -9.78 -2.00
CA GLY A 251 -24.80 -8.91 -3.16
C GLY A 251 -23.59 -8.10 -3.59
N LEU A 252 -22.51 -8.77 -4.00
CA LEU A 252 -21.66 -8.32 -5.11
C LEU A 252 -20.84 -9.52 -5.63
N GLU A 253 -21.54 -10.49 -6.23
CA GLU A 253 -20.88 -11.34 -7.22
C GLU A 253 -20.64 -10.46 -8.45
N SER A 254 -19.38 -10.07 -8.69
CA SER A 254 -18.82 -9.89 -10.04
C SER A 254 -17.39 -9.32 -9.95
N SER A 255 -16.46 -10.05 -10.56
CA SER A 255 -15.17 -9.57 -11.09
C SER A 255 -14.10 -9.10 -10.09
N VAL A 256 -13.62 -9.99 -9.23
CA VAL A 256 -12.17 -10.13 -9.02
C VAL A 256 -11.87 -11.62 -9.15
N SER A 257 -11.01 -11.96 -10.11
CA SER A 257 -10.59 -13.33 -10.38
C SER A 257 -10.11 -13.99 -9.10
N SER A 258 -10.85 -14.99 -8.65
CA SER A 258 -10.48 -15.95 -7.63
C SER A 258 -9.28 -16.77 -8.11
N ALA A 259 -8.08 -16.22 -7.96
CA ALA A 259 -6.81 -16.92 -8.11
C ALA A 259 -5.67 -16.21 -7.35
N THR A 260 -5.86 -15.86 -6.09
CA THR A 260 -4.73 -15.72 -5.16
C THR A 260 -4.70 -16.97 -4.29
N THR A 261 -4.04 -18.00 -4.81
CA THR A 261 -3.61 -19.16 -4.02
C THR A 261 -2.76 -18.66 -2.86
N THR A 262 -2.83 -19.34 -1.72
CA THR A 262 -1.99 -19.09 -0.52
C THR A 262 -0.48 -19.06 -0.82
N ALA A 263 -0.05 -19.52 -2.00
CA ALA A 263 1.32 -19.44 -2.52
C ALA A 263 1.72 -18.04 -3.04
N ALA A 264 0.76 -17.17 -3.34
CA ALA A 264 1.02 -15.77 -3.74
C ALA A 264 1.47 -14.89 -2.56
N SER A 265 1.20 -15.28 -1.31
CA SER A 265 1.65 -14.49 -0.15
C SER A 265 3.12 -14.71 0.20
N SER A 266 3.70 -15.87 -0.14
CA SER A 266 5.09 -16.17 0.21
C SER A 266 6.10 -15.38 -0.61
N ILE A 267 5.76 -15.02 -1.85
CA ILE A 267 6.64 -14.21 -2.71
C ILE A 267 6.86 -12.79 -2.18
N PHE A 268 6.03 -12.33 -1.25
CA PHE A 268 6.15 -11.01 -0.63
C PHE A 268 6.79 -11.07 0.76
N ASN A 269 7.21 -12.24 1.24
CA ASN A 269 7.81 -12.40 2.55
C ASN A 269 9.27 -12.85 2.41
N LEU A 270 10.20 -12.04 2.92
CA LEU A 270 11.64 -12.30 2.82
C LEU A 270 12.04 -13.62 3.51
N PHE A 271 11.33 -14.01 4.57
CA PHE A 271 11.58 -15.27 5.28
C PHE A 271 11.16 -16.53 4.49
N ASP A 272 10.48 -16.37 3.35
CA ASP A 272 10.13 -17.48 2.45
C ASP A 272 11.16 -17.66 1.32
N TYR A 273 12.22 -16.84 1.28
CA TYR A 273 13.29 -16.95 0.29
C TYR A 273 14.40 -17.89 0.77
N ALA A 274 14.76 -18.86 -0.07
CA ALA A 274 16.00 -19.62 0.08
C ALA A 274 17.21 -18.72 -0.21
N LEU A 275 17.11 -17.93 -1.28
CA LEU A 275 18.14 -17.02 -1.73
C LEU A 275 17.52 -15.67 -2.09
N TYR A 276 18.04 -14.61 -1.49
CA TYR A 276 17.66 -13.23 -1.78
C TYR A 276 18.91 -12.37 -1.94
N THR A 277 19.00 -11.63 -3.04
CA THR A 277 19.98 -10.55 -3.21
C THR A 277 19.38 -9.37 -3.97
N ASN A 278 19.73 -8.13 -3.61
CA ASN A 278 19.38 -6.96 -4.44
C ASN A 278 20.31 -6.79 -5.65
N GLY A 279 21.41 -7.55 -5.71
CA GLY A 279 22.32 -7.58 -6.83
C GLY A 279 22.08 -8.74 -7.79
N SER A 280 23.08 -8.99 -8.64
CA SER A 280 23.14 -10.18 -9.48
C SER A 280 23.63 -11.39 -8.69
N PHE A 281 23.27 -12.58 -9.15
CA PHE A 281 23.75 -13.85 -8.62
C PHE A 281 24.39 -14.69 -9.72
N VAL A 282 25.64 -15.10 -9.49
CA VAL A 282 26.34 -16.04 -10.37
C VAL A 282 26.35 -17.40 -9.69
N ALA A 283 25.55 -18.32 -10.21
CA ALA A 283 25.48 -19.68 -9.71
C ALA A 283 26.73 -20.46 -10.11
N ASN A 284 27.34 -21.12 -9.12
CA ASN A 284 28.41 -22.08 -9.36
C ASN A 284 27.96 -23.20 -10.30
N VAL A 285 28.95 -23.89 -10.87
CA VAL A 285 28.70 -25.13 -11.61
C VAL A 285 28.08 -26.16 -10.65
N ASN A 286 27.10 -26.94 -11.14
CA ASN A 286 26.37 -27.93 -10.34
C ASN A 286 25.67 -27.34 -9.09
N PHE A 287 25.20 -26.10 -9.15
CA PHE A 287 24.41 -25.49 -8.06
C PHE A 287 23.03 -26.15 -7.93
N THR A 288 22.57 -26.42 -6.71
CA THR A 288 21.24 -26.95 -6.39
C THR A 288 20.52 -26.00 -5.43
N ILE A 289 19.25 -25.68 -5.71
CA ILE A 289 18.35 -25.00 -4.77
C ILE A 289 17.07 -25.82 -4.62
N ILE A 290 16.68 -26.15 -3.38
CA ILE A 290 15.47 -26.92 -3.10
C ILE A 290 14.60 -26.16 -2.11
N GLY A 291 13.33 -25.95 -2.45
CA GLY A 291 12.34 -25.25 -1.65
C GLY A 291 12.51 -23.73 -1.62
N GLY A 292 11.54 -23.05 -0.99
CA GLY A 292 11.55 -21.60 -0.83
C GLY A 292 11.44 -20.82 -2.15
N ASN A 293 11.70 -19.52 -2.07
CA ASN A 293 11.72 -18.59 -3.19
C ASN A 293 13.14 -18.15 -3.53
N VAL A 294 13.35 -17.66 -4.75
CA VAL A 294 14.62 -17.05 -5.17
C VAL A 294 14.38 -15.65 -5.72
N HIS A 295 15.14 -14.67 -5.24
CA HIS A 295 15.12 -13.30 -5.76
C HIS A 295 16.52 -12.77 -6.08
N THR A 296 16.63 -12.10 -7.23
CA THR A 296 17.75 -11.23 -7.57
C THR A 296 17.26 -9.87 -8.05
N GLY A 297 17.87 -8.80 -7.54
CA GLY A 297 17.66 -7.44 -8.05
C GLY A 297 18.42 -7.16 -9.36
N GLY A 298 19.39 -8.02 -9.71
CA GLY A 298 20.08 -8.05 -11.00
C GLY A 298 19.88 -9.38 -11.75
N ASP A 299 20.90 -9.78 -12.50
CA ASP A 299 20.89 -10.98 -13.35
C ASP A 299 21.09 -12.25 -12.52
N ILE A 300 20.57 -13.38 -13.02
CA ILE A 300 21.02 -14.71 -12.63
C ILE A 300 21.83 -15.28 -13.78
N GLN A 301 23.08 -15.65 -13.53
CA GLN A 301 23.92 -16.37 -14.48
C GLN A 301 24.28 -17.75 -13.93
N SER A 302 23.95 -18.80 -14.67
CA SER A 302 24.42 -20.17 -14.39
C SER A 302 25.53 -20.57 -15.36
N HIS A 303 26.55 -21.27 -14.84
CA HIS A 303 27.61 -21.88 -15.65
C HIS A 303 27.36 -23.37 -15.99
N GLY A 304 26.13 -23.87 -15.77
CA GLY A 304 25.69 -25.23 -16.10
C GLY A 304 25.57 -26.16 -14.89
N GLY A 305 24.65 -27.12 -14.99
CA GLY A 305 24.33 -28.10 -13.94
C GLY A 305 23.40 -27.55 -12.85
N LEU A 306 22.69 -26.46 -13.14
CA LEU A 306 21.73 -25.85 -12.22
C LEU A 306 20.56 -26.80 -11.99
N GLN A 307 20.25 -27.03 -10.72
CA GLN A 307 19.09 -27.80 -10.28
C GLN A 307 18.24 -26.91 -9.39
N THR A 308 16.97 -26.72 -9.74
CA THR A 308 16.02 -26.03 -8.87
C THR A 308 14.76 -26.87 -8.69
N ASP A 309 14.22 -26.89 -7.48
CA ASP A 309 12.83 -27.27 -7.20
C ASP A 309 12.27 -26.27 -6.20
N ILE A 310 11.84 -25.12 -6.70
CA ILE A 310 11.48 -23.94 -5.90
C ILE A 310 10.04 -23.50 -6.14
N ASN A 311 9.52 -22.67 -5.24
CA ASN A 311 8.15 -22.15 -5.33
C ASN A 311 8.07 -21.01 -6.34
N ASN A 312 8.86 -19.95 -6.13
CA ASN A 312 8.85 -18.76 -6.96
C ASN A 312 10.27 -18.32 -7.33
N LEU A 313 10.43 -17.72 -8.51
CA LEU A 313 11.67 -17.15 -9.01
C LEU A 313 11.43 -15.71 -9.50
N VAL A 314 12.13 -14.73 -8.93
CA VAL A 314 12.01 -13.32 -9.32
C VAL A 314 13.38 -12.77 -9.69
N VAL A 315 13.57 -12.48 -10.97
CA VAL A 315 14.82 -11.96 -11.56
C VAL A 315 14.54 -10.57 -12.12
N MET A 316 15.07 -9.54 -11.49
CA MET A 316 14.91 -8.15 -11.94
C MET A 316 15.87 -7.78 -13.09
N GLY A 317 16.76 -8.69 -13.48
CA GLY A 317 17.61 -8.61 -14.68
C GLY A 317 17.29 -9.71 -15.71
N GLU A 318 18.34 -10.26 -16.32
CA GLU A 318 18.33 -11.41 -17.23
C GLU A 318 18.51 -12.74 -16.46
N LEU A 319 17.77 -13.78 -16.87
CA LEU A 319 18.04 -15.16 -16.47
C LEU A 319 18.84 -15.85 -17.58
N SER A 320 20.13 -16.04 -17.34
CA SER A 320 21.08 -16.63 -18.30
C SER A 320 21.51 -18.03 -17.85
N LEU A 321 21.09 -19.04 -18.60
CA LEU A 321 21.42 -20.44 -18.39
C LEU A 321 22.58 -20.84 -19.29
N GLY A 322 23.76 -21.04 -18.71
CA GLY A 322 24.98 -21.45 -19.40
C GLY A 322 24.99 -22.93 -19.78
N VAL A 323 25.73 -23.25 -20.84
CA VAL A 323 26.04 -24.64 -21.23
C VAL A 323 27.52 -24.91 -20.98
N ASN A 324 27.82 -26.03 -20.32
CA ASN A 324 29.19 -26.44 -20.02
C ASN A 324 29.44 -27.90 -20.43
N GLY A 325 30.40 -28.09 -21.34
CA GLY A 325 30.72 -29.39 -21.93
C GLY A 325 31.55 -30.31 -21.02
N ASN A 326 31.99 -29.85 -19.84
CA ASN A 326 32.80 -30.69 -18.97
C ASN A 326 31.98 -31.92 -18.47
N PRO A 327 32.54 -33.15 -18.54
CA PRO A 327 31.87 -34.40 -18.13
C PRO A 327 31.31 -34.39 -16.71
N GLN A 328 31.95 -33.68 -15.78
CA GLN A 328 31.56 -33.59 -14.37
C GLN A 328 30.38 -32.62 -14.14
N VAL A 329 30.00 -31.84 -15.15
CA VAL A 329 28.83 -30.97 -15.10
C VAL A 329 27.61 -31.77 -15.49
N ARG A 330 26.63 -31.81 -14.60
CA ARG A 330 25.35 -32.48 -14.84
C ARG A 330 24.47 -31.63 -15.76
N GLU A 331 23.37 -32.22 -16.21
CA GLU A 331 22.36 -31.51 -16.99
C GLU A 331 21.59 -30.50 -16.13
N ASP A 332 21.02 -29.48 -16.75
CA ASP A 332 20.19 -28.50 -16.03
C ASP A 332 18.78 -29.04 -15.83
N ASN A 333 18.24 -28.88 -14.62
CA ASN A 333 16.85 -29.18 -14.31
C ASN A 333 16.28 -28.03 -13.48
N VAL A 334 15.57 -27.13 -14.13
CA VAL A 334 15.02 -25.90 -13.54
C VAL A 334 13.53 -26.06 -13.36
N LYS A 335 13.08 -26.35 -12.14
CA LYS A 335 11.68 -26.44 -11.78
C LYS A 335 11.28 -25.28 -10.87
N VAL A 336 10.26 -24.52 -11.30
CA VAL A 336 9.62 -23.43 -10.55
C VAL A 336 8.12 -23.68 -10.57
N SER A 337 7.56 -24.04 -9.42
CA SER A 337 6.20 -24.57 -9.35
C SER A 337 5.09 -23.52 -9.50
N ASN A 338 5.31 -22.27 -9.08
CA ASN A 338 4.26 -21.26 -9.01
C ASN A 338 4.52 -20.08 -9.95
N VAL A 339 5.36 -19.11 -9.58
CA VAL A 339 5.59 -17.89 -10.40
C VAL A 339 7.05 -17.72 -10.75
N THR A 340 7.33 -17.47 -12.04
CA THR A 340 8.62 -17.01 -12.55
C THR A 340 8.45 -15.60 -13.13
N TYR A 341 9.12 -14.61 -12.57
CA TYR A 341 9.13 -13.23 -13.08
C TYR A 341 10.54 -12.87 -13.54
N ILE A 342 10.72 -12.58 -14.82
CA ILE A 342 11.99 -12.14 -15.41
C ILE A 342 11.76 -10.78 -16.07
N ARG A 343 12.40 -9.73 -15.55
CA ARG A 343 12.20 -8.36 -16.05
C ARG A 343 12.77 -8.17 -17.45
N SER A 344 13.92 -8.79 -17.74
CA SER A 344 14.62 -8.70 -19.02
C SER A 344 14.43 -9.99 -19.82
N ASN A 345 15.51 -10.61 -20.29
CA ASN A 345 15.46 -11.81 -21.13
C ASN A 345 15.54 -13.10 -20.31
N LEU A 346 14.93 -14.16 -20.86
CA LEU A 346 15.26 -15.54 -20.52
C LEU A 346 16.17 -16.06 -21.63
N ARG A 347 17.39 -16.48 -21.30
CA ARG A 347 18.37 -16.89 -22.30
C ARG A 347 19.05 -18.20 -21.91
N ARG A 348 19.08 -19.17 -22.82
CA ARG A 348 20.07 -20.25 -22.75
C ARG A 348 21.22 -19.94 -23.71
N THR A 349 22.43 -19.87 -23.18
CA THR A 349 23.61 -19.55 -23.99
C THR A 349 24.20 -20.81 -24.64
N GLY A 350 24.11 -20.88 -25.97
CA GLY A 350 24.76 -21.93 -26.78
C GLY A 350 23.87 -23.11 -27.17
N VAL A 351 24.33 -23.86 -28.18
CA VAL A 351 23.68 -25.08 -28.71
C VAL A 351 24.53 -26.31 -28.37
N GLY A 352 24.94 -26.44 -27.10
CA GLY A 352 25.75 -27.56 -26.66
C GLY A 352 24.95 -28.84 -26.40
N ASP A 353 25.65 -29.95 -26.22
CA ASP A 353 25.08 -31.31 -26.16
C ASP A 353 24.41 -31.66 -24.83
N ARG A 354 24.51 -30.76 -23.85
CA ARG A 354 23.92 -30.95 -22.52
C ARG A 354 22.43 -30.62 -22.56
N ASN A 355 21.64 -31.57 -22.08
CA ASN A 355 20.20 -31.43 -22.00
C ASN A 355 19.79 -30.36 -20.97
N ILE A 356 18.61 -29.78 -21.16
CA ILE A 356 17.88 -29.03 -20.14
C ILE A 356 16.46 -29.58 -19.98
N SER A 357 16.04 -29.68 -18.73
CA SER A 357 14.64 -29.78 -18.35
C SER A 357 14.25 -28.48 -17.66
N LEU A 358 13.34 -27.70 -18.27
CA LEU A 358 12.80 -26.50 -17.65
C LEU A 358 11.29 -26.66 -17.49
N GLN A 359 10.80 -26.47 -16.28
CA GLN A 359 9.38 -26.57 -15.94
C GLN A 359 8.99 -25.36 -15.11
N MET A 360 8.11 -24.52 -15.64
CA MET A 360 7.68 -23.31 -14.95
C MET A 360 6.15 -23.18 -14.94
N GLY A 361 5.63 -22.69 -13.81
CA GLY A 361 4.23 -22.35 -13.62
C GLY A 361 3.80 -21.14 -14.47
N ILE A 362 3.42 -20.05 -13.81
CA ILE A 362 3.13 -18.75 -14.44
C ILE A 362 4.45 -18.03 -14.70
N THR A 363 4.82 -17.88 -15.97
CA THR A 363 6.09 -17.25 -16.36
C THR A 363 5.87 -15.93 -17.06
N TYR A 364 6.58 -14.90 -16.62
CA TYR A 364 6.68 -13.61 -17.28
C TYR A 364 8.11 -13.32 -17.72
N VAL A 365 8.27 -12.84 -18.96
CA VAL A 365 9.52 -12.38 -19.56
C VAL A 365 9.29 -11.01 -20.20
N GLY A 366 9.90 -9.97 -19.66
CA GLY A 366 9.75 -8.60 -20.19
C GLY A 366 10.54 -8.33 -21.48
N GLY A 367 11.54 -9.16 -21.78
CA GLY A 367 12.32 -9.13 -23.02
C GLY A 367 12.01 -10.32 -23.92
N ASN A 368 13.05 -10.90 -24.53
CA ASN A 368 12.93 -12.10 -25.35
C ASN A 368 13.11 -13.37 -24.50
N ALA A 369 12.44 -14.44 -24.91
CA ALA A 369 12.73 -15.80 -24.44
C ALA A 369 13.54 -16.55 -25.51
N GLU A 370 14.85 -16.63 -25.32
CA GLU A 370 15.83 -17.31 -26.18
C GLU A 370 16.08 -18.74 -25.67
N LEU A 371 15.32 -19.69 -26.22
CA LEU A 371 15.27 -21.09 -25.81
C LEU A 371 16.11 -21.95 -26.76
N TYR A 372 17.39 -22.08 -26.44
CA TYR A 372 18.39 -22.73 -27.30
C TYR A 372 18.94 -24.03 -26.72
N GLY A 373 19.51 -24.89 -27.56
CA GLY A 373 20.25 -26.07 -27.09
C GLY A 373 19.37 -27.18 -26.55
N ARG A 374 19.88 -28.42 -26.64
CA ARG A 374 19.11 -29.66 -26.48
C ARG A 374 18.26 -29.65 -25.22
N GLY A 375 16.97 -29.98 -25.37
CA GLY A 375 16.11 -30.26 -24.23
C GLY A 375 14.69 -29.78 -24.35
N ARG A 376 14.01 -29.76 -23.20
CA ARG A 376 12.57 -29.55 -23.10
C ARG A 376 12.27 -28.40 -22.15
N TYR A 377 11.48 -27.46 -22.65
CA TYR A 377 11.01 -26.28 -21.92
C TYR A 377 9.50 -26.34 -21.82
N GLU A 378 8.99 -26.43 -20.61
CA GLU A 378 7.56 -26.53 -20.35
C GLU A 378 7.09 -25.31 -19.56
N PHE A 379 6.08 -24.64 -20.10
CA PHE A 379 5.40 -23.53 -19.46
C PHE A 379 3.93 -23.91 -19.26
N ASP A 380 3.45 -23.79 -18.02
CA ASP A 380 2.02 -23.83 -17.75
C ASP A 380 1.35 -22.61 -18.39
N GLU A 381 1.86 -21.43 -18.04
CA GLU A 381 1.45 -20.15 -18.62
C GLU A 381 2.69 -19.33 -18.98
N LEU A 382 2.74 -18.77 -20.19
CA LEU A 382 3.86 -17.95 -20.67
C LEU A 382 3.37 -16.58 -21.11
N TYR A 383 3.91 -15.52 -20.51
CA TYR A 383 3.70 -14.12 -20.87
C TYR A 383 5.04 -13.51 -21.27
N CYS A 384 5.18 -13.12 -22.54
CA CYS A 384 6.41 -12.62 -23.12
C CYS A 384 6.13 -11.32 -23.87
N ASP A 385 6.76 -10.22 -23.45
CA ASP A 385 6.61 -8.91 -24.12
C ASP A 385 7.44 -8.84 -25.42
N GLY A 386 8.53 -9.61 -25.51
CA GLY A 386 9.33 -9.74 -26.72
C GLY A 386 8.98 -10.95 -27.57
N ASN A 387 9.99 -11.48 -28.26
CA ASN A 387 9.88 -12.69 -29.08
C ASN A 387 10.16 -13.95 -28.25
N VAL A 388 9.49 -15.04 -28.59
CA VAL A 388 9.89 -16.39 -28.15
C VAL A 388 10.66 -17.02 -29.30
N ILE A 389 11.93 -17.34 -29.08
CA ILE A 389 12.85 -17.85 -30.09
C ILE A 389 13.29 -19.25 -29.67
N VAL A 390 12.90 -20.24 -30.48
CA VAL A 390 13.20 -21.65 -30.25
C VAL A 390 14.19 -22.09 -31.30
N LYS A 391 15.40 -22.49 -30.88
CA LYS A 391 16.48 -22.84 -31.81
C LYS A 391 17.24 -24.08 -31.34
N GLY A 392 17.19 -25.15 -32.11
CA GLY A 392 17.99 -26.36 -31.87
C GLY A 392 19.18 -26.49 -32.81
N SER A 393 19.57 -27.74 -33.05
CA SER A 393 20.41 -28.14 -34.18
C SER A 393 20.11 -29.59 -34.59
N THR A 394 20.72 -30.05 -35.69
CA THR A 394 20.62 -31.44 -36.16
C THR A 394 21.04 -32.48 -35.12
N ALA A 395 21.99 -32.14 -34.23
CA ALA A 395 22.40 -33.01 -33.13
C ALA A 395 21.56 -32.80 -31.86
N ASN A 396 20.99 -31.60 -31.69
CA ASN A 396 20.41 -31.12 -30.44
C ASN A 396 19.02 -30.54 -30.68
N ALA A 397 18.02 -31.41 -30.81
CA ALA A 397 16.62 -31.00 -30.93
C ALA A 397 16.13 -30.29 -29.65
N VAL A 398 15.25 -29.31 -29.83
CA VAL A 398 14.68 -28.49 -28.76
C VAL A 398 13.17 -28.55 -28.84
N ASP A 399 12.53 -28.84 -27.71
CA ASP A 399 11.08 -28.94 -27.58
C ASP A 399 10.58 -27.90 -26.58
N VAL A 400 9.68 -27.03 -27.02
CA VAL A 400 9.02 -26.04 -26.16
C VAL A 400 7.54 -26.37 -26.09
N VAL A 401 7.00 -26.50 -24.89
CA VAL A 401 5.62 -26.94 -24.63
C VAL A 401 4.88 -25.84 -23.87
N ILE A 402 3.76 -25.37 -24.44
CA ILE A 402 2.83 -24.46 -23.77
C ILE A 402 1.59 -25.26 -23.38
N LYS A 403 1.35 -25.38 -22.06
CA LYS A 403 0.33 -26.30 -21.53
C LYS A 403 -1.06 -25.68 -21.38
N LYS A 404 -1.18 -24.38 -21.07
CA LYS A 404 -2.47 -23.70 -20.87
C LYS A 404 -2.60 -22.41 -21.67
N ILE A 405 -1.71 -21.45 -21.47
CA ILE A 405 -1.79 -20.16 -22.16
C ILE A 405 -0.41 -19.64 -22.56
N GLY A 406 -0.31 -19.04 -23.75
CA GLY A 406 0.86 -18.30 -24.21
C GLY A 406 0.43 -16.92 -24.71
N VAL A 407 1.02 -15.86 -24.18
CA VAL A 407 0.79 -14.47 -24.57
C VAL A 407 2.13 -13.89 -25.00
N ILE A 408 2.38 -13.89 -26.31
CA ILE A 408 3.64 -13.47 -26.90
C ILE A 408 3.38 -12.20 -27.68
N ARG A 409 3.77 -11.03 -27.15
CA ARG A 409 3.51 -9.75 -27.82
C ARG A 409 4.33 -9.60 -29.11
N GLY A 410 5.47 -10.28 -29.21
CA GLY A 410 6.28 -10.38 -30.42
C GLY A 410 5.98 -11.61 -31.27
N ALA A 411 6.99 -12.08 -31.99
CA ALA A 411 6.90 -13.27 -32.83
C ALA A 411 7.24 -14.55 -32.06
N LEU A 412 6.53 -15.64 -32.39
CA LEU A 412 6.96 -17.00 -32.12
C LEU A 412 7.89 -17.46 -33.26
N ARG A 413 9.19 -17.51 -33.01
CA ARG A 413 10.22 -17.89 -33.99
C ARG A 413 10.71 -19.30 -33.74
N ILE A 414 10.55 -20.18 -34.72
CA ILE A 414 11.00 -21.57 -34.65
C ILE A 414 12.12 -21.75 -35.67
N GLN A 415 13.28 -22.17 -35.21
CA GLN A 415 14.52 -22.21 -35.98
C GLN A 415 15.27 -23.53 -35.79
N ASP A 416 16.06 -23.93 -36.80
CA ASP A 416 17.10 -24.98 -36.72
C ASP A 416 16.70 -26.21 -35.85
N GLN A 417 15.82 -27.09 -36.31
CA GLN A 417 15.31 -28.27 -35.57
C GLN A 417 14.52 -27.96 -34.29
N GLY A 418 14.11 -26.71 -34.10
CA GLY A 418 13.19 -26.32 -33.04
C GLY A 418 11.80 -26.92 -33.24
N THR A 419 11.21 -27.38 -32.14
CA THR A 419 9.83 -27.85 -32.07
C THR A 419 9.08 -27.06 -31.01
N VAL A 420 7.86 -26.62 -31.34
CA VAL A 420 6.95 -26.01 -30.38
C VAL A 420 5.66 -26.82 -30.37
N THR A 421 5.19 -27.19 -29.19
CA THR A 421 3.97 -27.97 -28.99
C THR A 421 2.96 -27.17 -28.17
N ILE A 422 1.78 -26.91 -28.75
CA ILE A 422 0.65 -26.28 -28.06
C ILE A 422 -0.31 -27.39 -27.63
N LYS A 423 -0.44 -27.56 -26.30
CA LYS A 423 -1.17 -28.68 -25.72
C LYS A 423 -2.69 -28.57 -25.92
N SER A 424 -3.37 -29.72 -25.80
CA SER A 424 -4.82 -29.83 -25.91
C SER A 424 -5.54 -28.80 -25.02
N GLY A 425 -6.42 -27.99 -25.61
CA GLY A 425 -7.17 -26.94 -24.91
C GLY A 425 -6.38 -25.68 -24.57
N ALA A 426 -5.09 -25.60 -24.89
CA ALA A 426 -4.28 -24.41 -24.66
C ALA A 426 -4.57 -23.30 -25.68
N VAL A 427 -4.36 -22.04 -25.28
CA VAL A 427 -4.54 -20.87 -26.16
C VAL A 427 -3.26 -20.06 -26.27
N VAL A 428 -2.78 -19.81 -27.48
CA VAL A 428 -1.62 -18.97 -27.74
C VAL A 428 -2.00 -17.73 -28.54
N TYR A 429 -1.64 -16.56 -28.04
CA TYR A 429 -1.73 -15.27 -28.70
C TYR A 429 -0.33 -14.84 -29.12
N CYS A 430 -0.11 -14.58 -30.40
CA CYS A 430 1.17 -14.06 -30.87
C CYS A 430 1.00 -13.03 -32.00
N ASP A 431 1.97 -12.14 -32.18
CA ASP A 431 1.90 -11.21 -33.32
C ASP A 431 2.08 -11.95 -34.65
N SER A 432 3.10 -12.82 -34.73
CA SER A 432 3.35 -13.65 -35.90
C SER A 432 4.04 -14.96 -35.52
N ILE A 433 3.95 -15.93 -36.42
CA ILE A 433 4.68 -17.20 -36.33
C ILE A 433 5.67 -17.23 -37.49
N GLN A 434 6.94 -17.45 -37.19
CA GLN A 434 8.03 -17.39 -38.16
C GLN A 434 8.83 -18.70 -38.09
N PHE A 435 8.96 -19.35 -39.23
CA PHE A 435 9.82 -20.52 -39.37
C PHE A 435 11.08 -20.14 -40.13
N LEU A 436 12.26 -20.43 -39.57
CA LEU A 436 13.54 -20.07 -40.17
C LEU A 436 14.46 -21.29 -40.21
N ASN A 437 15.05 -21.55 -41.38
CA ASN A 437 15.84 -22.75 -41.66
C ASN A 437 15.03 -24.06 -41.44
N ASN A 438 15.54 -25.20 -41.89
CA ASN A 438 14.84 -26.48 -41.83
C ASN A 438 15.70 -27.55 -41.16
N PRO A 439 15.08 -28.58 -40.56
CA PRO A 439 13.65 -28.76 -40.24
C PRO A 439 13.17 -27.86 -39.10
N THR A 440 11.89 -27.54 -39.04
CA THR A 440 11.23 -26.85 -37.90
C THR A 440 9.78 -27.30 -37.82
N THR A 441 9.24 -27.50 -36.62
CA THR A 441 7.87 -28.02 -36.46
C THR A 441 7.08 -27.24 -35.43
N LEU A 442 5.83 -26.88 -35.77
CA LEU A 442 4.82 -26.45 -34.81
C LEU A 442 3.74 -27.52 -34.70
N VAL A 443 3.55 -28.08 -33.51
CA VAL A 443 2.53 -29.08 -33.21
C VAL A 443 1.36 -28.41 -32.49
N ILE A 444 0.15 -28.62 -33.00
CA ILE A 444 -1.09 -28.10 -32.41
C ILE A 444 -1.97 -29.30 -32.07
N GLU A 445 -2.17 -29.55 -30.78
CA GLU A 445 -3.00 -30.66 -30.31
C GLU A 445 -4.51 -30.34 -30.43
N ASN A 446 -5.34 -31.38 -30.25
CA ASN A 446 -6.79 -31.27 -30.34
C ASN A 446 -7.37 -30.18 -29.42
N GLY A 447 -8.22 -29.31 -29.94
CA GLY A 447 -8.85 -28.23 -29.17
C GLY A 447 -7.90 -27.09 -28.76
N ALA A 448 -6.61 -27.13 -29.13
CA ALA A 448 -5.72 -25.99 -28.94
C ALA A 448 -6.07 -24.87 -29.92
N THR A 449 -5.88 -23.61 -29.52
CA THR A 449 -6.15 -22.43 -30.35
C THR A 449 -4.92 -21.55 -30.45
N ILE A 450 -4.59 -21.09 -31.65
CA ILE A 450 -3.61 -20.02 -31.87
C ILE A 450 -4.33 -18.82 -32.47
N VAL A 451 -4.09 -17.63 -31.92
CA VAL A 451 -4.56 -16.34 -32.44
C VAL A 451 -3.33 -15.54 -32.86
N THR A 452 -3.23 -15.26 -34.16
CA THR A 452 -2.07 -14.59 -34.78
C THR A 452 -2.51 -13.45 -35.68
N ARG A 453 -1.66 -12.42 -35.85
CA ARG A 453 -1.97 -11.33 -36.79
C ARG A 453 -1.75 -11.72 -38.25
N MET A 454 -0.76 -12.58 -38.49
CA MET A 454 -0.35 -12.98 -39.84
C MET A 454 -0.51 -14.48 -40.06
N PRO A 455 -0.93 -14.91 -41.27
CA PRO A 455 -1.03 -16.33 -41.59
C PRO A 455 0.37 -16.99 -41.57
N PRO A 456 0.53 -18.13 -40.89
CA PRO A 456 1.80 -18.85 -40.83
C PRO A 456 2.04 -19.70 -42.10
N ASP A 457 3.26 -20.22 -42.25
CA ASP A 457 3.55 -21.29 -43.20
C ASP A 457 2.95 -22.61 -42.71
N TYR A 458 1.75 -22.93 -43.20
CA TYR A 458 1.00 -24.13 -42.83
C TYR A 458 1.71 -25.45 -43.17
N SER A 459 2.67 -25.45 -44.11
CA SER A 459 3.41 -26.66 -44.49
C SER A 459 4.30 -27.21 -43.36
N ARG A 460 4.59 -26.38 -42.36
CA ARG A 460 5.44 -26.70 -41.20
C ARG A 460 4.64 -26.97 -39.92
N ILE A 461 3.32 -27.10 -40.05
CA ILE A 461 2.40 -27.27 -38.93
C ILE A 461 1.83 -28.69 -38.93
N VAL A 462 1.97 -29.38 -37.81
CA VAL A 462 1.28 -30.65 -37.53
C VAL A 462 0.06 -30.32 -36.67
N ASN A 463 -1.11 -30.27 -37.30
CA ASN A 463 -2.37 -29.92 -36.62
C ASN A 463 -3.24 -31.16 -36.42
N SER A 464 -3.47 -31.52 -35.15
CA SER A 464 -4.24 -32.69 -34.70
C SER A 464 -5.62 -32.30 -34.17
N GLY A 465 -6.29 -31.31 -34.76
CA GLY A 465 -7.64 -30.85 -34.39
C GLY A 465 -7.70 -29.53 -33.62
N GLY A 466 -6.64 -28.73 -33.67
CA GLY A 466 -6.64 -27.35 -33.17
C GLY A 466 -7.00 -26.31 -34.25
N VAL A 467 -7.12 -25.06 -33.82
CA VAL A 467 -7.60 -23.94 -34.64
C VAL A 467 -6.54 -22.84 -34.71
N ILE A 468 -6.34 -22.27 -35.90
CA ILE A 468 -5.50 -21.07 -36.10
C ILE A 468 -6.41 -19.95 -36.59
N ASN A 469 -6.59 -18.92 -35.75
CA ASN A 469 -7.36 -17.73 -36.03
C ASN A 469 -6.41 -16.59 -36.44
N VAL A 470 -6.55 -16.12 -37.68
CA VAL A 470 -5.82 -14.97 -38.19
C VAL A 470 -6.69 -13.72 -38.06
N VAL A 471 -6.24 -12.73 -37.30
CA VAL A 471 -7.00 -11.51 -36.98
C VAL A 471 -6.21 -10.25 -37.34
N SER A 472 -6.87 -9.14 -37.64
CA SER A 472 -6.17 -7.88 -37.93
C SER A 472 -5.49 -7.27 -36.69
N SER A 473 -6.03 -7.54 -35.51
CA SER A 473 -5.48 -7.14 -34.21
C SER A 473 -5.72 -8.26 -33.20
N VAL A 474 -4.65 -8.67 -32.52
CA VAL A 474 -4.68 -9.78 -31.56
C VAL A 474 -5.27 -9.29 -30.23
N PRO A 475 -6.40 -9.85 -29.75
CA PRO A 475 -7.01 -9.47 -28.49
C PRO A 475 -6.26 -10.11 -27.33
N TYR A 476 -5.08 -9.60 -27.01
CA TYR A 476 -4.26 -10.14 -25.94
C TYR A 476 -4.98 -10.06 -24.58
N PRO A 477 -5.03 -11.15 -23.80
CA PRO A 477 -5.61 -11.13 -22.48
C PRO A 477 -4.78 -10.30 -21.49
N PRO A 478 -5.38 -9.82 -20.39
CA PRO A 478 -4.65 -9.09 -19.35
C PRO A 478 -3.61 -9.98 -18.66
N LEU A 479 -2.57 -9.35 -18.10
CA LEU A 479 -1.60 -10.03 -17.26
C LEU A 479 -2.25 -10.50 -15.95
N PRO A 480 -1.93 -11.71 -15.45
CA PRO A 480 -2.28 -12.14 -14.11
C PRO A 480 -1.91 -11.09 -13.06
N GLN A 481 -2.82 -10.86 -12.10
CA GLN A 481 -2.66 -9.83 -11.07
C GLN A 481 -1.34 -9.98 -10.30
N ILE A 482 -0.94 -11.21 -9.95
CA ILE A 482 0.30 -11.50 -9.23
C ILE A 482 1.55 -10.96 -9.94
N LEU A 483 1.58 -10.96 -11.28
CA LEU A 483 2.72 -10.42 -12.04
C LEU A 483 2.77 -8.89 -11.95
N ASN A 484 1.62 -8.22 -11.90
CA ASN A 484 1.54 -6.77 -11.69
C ASN A 484 1.94 -6.41 -10.25
N GLU A 485 1.56 -7.22 -9.27
CA GLU A 485 1.95 -7.03 -7.87
C GLU A 485 3.47 -7.16 -7.70
N ILE A 486 4.10 -8.20 -8.27
CA ILE A 486 5.57 -8.35 -8.25
C ILE A 486 6.27 -7.16 -8.90
N ARG A 487 5.76 -6.67 -10.04
CA ARG A 487 6.34 -5.53 -10.75
C ARG A 487 6.37 -4.25 -9.89
N ASN A 488 5.35 -4.06 -9.06
CA ASN A 488 5.18 -2.86 -8.24
C ASN A 488 5.70 -3.04 -6.81
N PHE A 489 6.09 -4.25 -6.44
CA PHE A 489 6.59 -4.56 -5.11
C PHE A 489 8.11 -4.37 -5.02
N SER A 490 8.56 -3.76 -3.93
CA SER A 490 9.98 -3.63 -3.60
C SER A 490 10.19 -4.05 -2.15
N PHE A 491 11.12 -4.97 -1.93
CA PHE A 491 11.62 -5.26 -0.59
C PHE A 491 12.50 -4.10 -0.09
N PRO A 492 12.70 -3.98 1.24
CA PRO A 492 13.71 -3.11 1.81
C PRO A 492 15.11 -3.42 1.23
N ASN A 493 15.88 -2.37 0.94
CA ASN A 493 17.27 -2.45 0.51
C ASN A 493 18.24 -2.01 1.63
N SER A 494 19.54 -2.17 1.40
CA SER A 494 20.59 -1.81 2.37
C SER A 494 20.51 -0.35 2.86
N THR A 495 20.01 0.58 2.03
CA THR A 495 19.86 1.99 2.43
C THR A 495 18.61 2.25 3.27
N SER A 496 17.59 1.39 3.17
CA SER A 496 16.35 1.49 3.95
C SER A 496 16.44 0.81 5.32
N ILE A 497 17.42 -0.08 5.50
CA ILE A 497 17.69 -0.75 6.77
C ILE A 497 18.83 -0.01 7.51
N PRO A 498 18.70 0.26 8.82
CA PRO A 498 19.78 0.83 9.63
C PRO A 498 21.07 0.00 9.57
N SER A 499 22.22 0.63 9.80
CA SER A 499 23.50 -0.09 9.91
C SER A 499 23.43 -1.13 11.02
N ILE A 500 23.91 -2.33 10.72
CA ILE A 500 23.91 -3.41 11.71
C ILE A 500 25.08 -3.20 12.64
N THR A 501 24.79 -2.92 13.91
CA THR A 501 25.80 -2.82 14.97
C THR A 501 25.65 -4.07 15.84
N PRO A 502 26.55 -5.07 15.70
CA PRO A 502 26.48 -6.28 16.50
C PRO A 502 26.55 -5.94 18.00
N HIS A 503 25.62 -6.48 18.78
CA HIS A 503 25.65 -6.36 20.24
C HIS A 503 26.11 -7.65 20.92
N ASP A 504 26.49 -8.63 20.13
CA ASP A 504 26.86 -9.96 20.58
C ASP A 504 28.21 -9.97 21.32
N PRO A 505 28.27 -10.44 22.58
CA PRO A 505 29.54 -10.66 23.28
C PRO A 505 30.33 -11.87 22.74
N VAL A 506 29.73 -12.69 21.87
CA VAL A 506 30.38 -13.84 21.23
C VAL A 506 31.27 -13.38 20.07
N PRO A 507 32.54 -13.83 19.99
CA PRO A 507 33.40 -13.49 18.86
C PRO A 507 32.98 -14.22 17.56
N PRO A 508 33.04 -13.55 16.38
CA PRO A 508 33.62 -12.22 16.13
C PRO A 508 32.64 -11.06 16.32
N ALA A 509 33.14 -9.94 16.86
CA ALA A 509 32.35 -8.72 17.11
C ALA A 509 31.82 -8.00 15.85
N SER A 510 32.11 -8.52 14.64
CA SER A 510 31.63 -8.00 13.36
C SER A 510 30.25 -8.53 12.96
N ILE A 511 29.72 -9.51 13.70
CA ILE A 511 28.48 -10.23 13.39
C ILE A 511 27.68 -10.49 14.68
N ASP A 512 26.34 -10.47 14.57
CA ASP A 512 25.39 -10.84 15.62
C ASP A 512 24.80 -12.22 15.33
N SER A 513 24.37 -12.96 16.36
CA SER A 513 23.81 -14.29 16.17
C SER A 513 22.76 -14.68 17.21
N ALA A 514 21.85 -15.57 16.79
CA ALA A 514 20.94 -16.27 17.70
C ALA A 514 20.79 -17.73 17.29
N ALA A 515 20.47 -18.59 18.26
CA ALA A 515 20.26 -20.01 18.01
C ALA A 515 18.98 -20.51 18.69
N ASP A 516 18.26 -21.37 17.99
CA ASP A 516 17.10 -22.10 18.47
C ASP A 516 17.42 -23.60 18.52
N ILE A 517 17.92 -24.03 19.69
CA ILE A 517 18.25 -25.43 19.97
C ILE A 517 17.02 -26.30 20.27
N SER A 518 15.81 -25.70 20.33
CA SER A 518 14.56 -26.45 20.52
C SER A 518 14.08 -27.14 19.24
N LYS A 519 14.66 -26.78 18.08
CA LYS A 519 14.36 -27.39 16.79
C LYS A 519 15.28 -28.57 16.48
N SER A 520 14.79 -29.47 15.63
CA SER A 520 15.57 -30.59 15.09
C SER A 520 15.46 -30.60 13.57
N PRO A 521 16.52 -30.27 12.81
CA PRO A 521 17.83 -29.82 13.31
C PRO A 521 17.77 -28.46 14.04
N PRO A 522 18.75 -28.15 14.91
CA PRO A 522 18.88 -26.83 15.51
C PRO A 522 19.01 -25.74 14.44
N GLN A 523 18.49 -24.55 14.75
CA GLN A 523 18.57 -23.40 13.86
C GLN A 523 19.54 -22.36 14.42
N VAL A 524 20.33 -21.72 13.54
CA VAL A 524 21.20 -20.59 13.87
C VAL A 524 20.99 -19.51 12.84
N VAL A 525 20.92 -18.26 13.30
CA VAL A 525 20.97 -17.08 12.44
C VAL A 525 22.22 -16.29 12.72
N VAL A 526 22.81 -15.77 11.64
CA VAL A 526 24.00 -14.94 11.64
C VAL A 526 23.66 -13.66 10.88
N ILE A 527 23.85 -12.52 11.53
CA ILE A 527 23.41 -11.20 11.06
C ILE A 527 24.61 -10.24 11.05
N GLY A 528 24.92 -9.59 9.93
CA GLY A 528 26.06 -8.67 9.87
C GLY A 528 25.96 -7.61 8.79
N GLU A 529 26.80 -6.57 8.90
CA GLU A 529 26.95 -5.57 7.84
C GLU A 529 27.48 -6.23 6.55
N ASN A 530 28.43 -7.14 6.72
CA ASN A 530 28.86 -8.14 5.73
C ASN A 530 29.02 -9.48 6.47
N CYS A 531 28.81 -10.59 5.77
CA CYS A 531 29.05 -11.91 6.35
C CYS A 531 30.03 -12.68 5.47
N ASN A 532 31.18 -13.06 6.04
CA ASN A 532 32.16 -13.91 5.37
C ASN A 532 32.23 -15.30 6.01
N ALA A 533 32.65 -16.29 5.23
CA ALA A 533 32.64 -17.69 5.64
C ALA A 533 33.39 -17.99 6.94
N GLY A 534 34.59 -17.43 7.11
CA GLY A 534 35.40 -17.69 8.31
C GLY A 534 34.76 -17.10 9.56
N GLU A 535 34.17 -15.90 9.45
CA GLU A 535 33.42 -15.29 10.55
C GLU A 535 32.15 -16.10 10.88
N ILE A 536 31.39 -16.54 9.87
CA ILE A 536 30.19 -17.36 10.04
C ILE A 536 30.53 -18.67 10.78
N GLU A 537 31.59 -19.37 10.36
CA GLU A 537 31.99 -20.65 10.98
C GLU A 537 32.38 -20.50 12.44
N VAL A 538 33.19 -19.47 12.77
CA VAL A 538 33.63 -19.19 14.14
C VAL A 538 32.43 -18.79 15.01
N GLU A 539 31.54 -17.94 14.50
CA GLU A 539 30.36 -17.47 15.23
C GLU A 539 29.43 -18.64 15.58
N ILE A 540 29.12 -19.51 14.62
CA ILE A 540 28.27 -20.69 14.86
C ILE A 540 28.88 -21.61 15.92
N GLN A 541 30.18 -21.87 15.84
CA GLN A 541 30.89 -22.72 16.81
C GLN A 541 30.81 -22.14 18.22
N ASN A 542 31.11 -20.86 18.38
CA ASN A 542 31.12 -20.19 19.68
C ASN A 542 29.71 -20.05 20.26
N ARG A 543 28.72 -19.66 19.43
CA ARG A 543 27.33 -19.53 19.85
C ARG A 543 26.76 -20.84 20.36
N LEU A 544 26.92 -21.93 19.62
CA LEU A 544 26.42 -23.25 20.02
C LEU A 544 27.18 -23.79 21.25
N ALA A 545 28.49 -23.61 21.31
CA ALA A 545 29.28 -23.99 22.49
C ALA A 545 28.83 -23.25 23.75
N SER A 546 28.48 -21.96 23.65
CA SER A 546 27.95 -21.18 24.78
C SER A 546 26.60 -21.72 25.31
N MET A 547 25.88 -22.47 24.48
CA MET A 547 24.61 -23.13 24.82
C MET A 547 24.79 -24.61 25.19
N GLY A 548 26.03 -25.08 25.35
CA GLY A 548 26.36 -26.46 25.70
C GLY A 548 26.28 -27.46 24.53
N VAL A 549 26.23 -26.97 23.29
CA VAL A 549 26.17 -27.80 22.07
C VAL A 549 27.52 -27.77 21.37
N SER A 550 28.30 -28.84 21.53
CA SER A 550 29.58 -29.04 20.84
C SER A 550 29.86 -30.54 20.65
N PRO A 551 30.29 -31.00 19.46
CA PRO A 551 30.57 -30.23 18.24
C PRO A 551 29.29 -29.69 17.56
N VAL A 552 29.45 -28.79 16.57
CA VAL A 552 28.34 -28.27 15.76
C VAL A 552 27.56 -29.44 15.14
N PRO A 553 26.23 -29.51 15.31
CA PRO A 553 25.44 -30.63 14.82
C PRO A 553 25.39 -30.63 13.30
N SER A 554 25.28 -31.83 12.72
CA SER A 554 25.04 -32.03 11.29
C SER A 554 23.86 -33.01 11.15
N PRO A 555 22.70 -32.58 10.64
CA PRO A 555 22.43 -31.30 9.99
C PRO A 555 22.26 -30.11 10.97
N LEU A 556 22.57 -28.90 10.48
CA LEU A 556 22.28 -27.60 11.08
C LEU A 556 21.49 -26.77 10.06
N GLN A 557 20.50 -26.01 10.53
CA GLN A 557 19.80 -25.03 9.70
C GLN A 557 20.37 -23.63 9.96
N LEU A 558 21.06 -23.07 8.96
CA LEU A 558 21.75 -21.80 9.00
C LEU A 558 21.00 -20.74 8.18
N HIS A 559 20.68 -19.64 8.84
CA HIS A 559 20.12 -18.44 8.24
C HIS A 559 21.19 -17.34 8.23
N VAL A 560 21.58 -16.85 7.06
CA VAL A 560 22.55 -15.76 6.93
C VAL A 560 21.83 -14.52 6.44
N PHE A 561 21.92 -13.44 7.20
CA PHE A 561 21.34 -12.14 6.86
C PHE A 561 22.45 -11.08 6.82
N ALA A 562 22.74 -10.55 5.65
CA ALA A 562 23.69 -9.45 5.51
C ALA A 562 23.01 -8.19 5.00
N ARG A 563 23.31 -7.04 5.61
CA ARG A 563 22.88 -5.75 5.06
C ARG A 563 23.53 -5.48 3.70
N ASN A 564 24.81 -5.82 3.53
CA ASN A 564 25.52 -5.66 2.27
C ASN A 564 25.80 -7.01 1.61
N ASN A 565 26.99 -7.59 1.87
CA ASN A 565 27.50 -8.70 1.08
C ASN A 565 27.55 -10.00 1.88
N ILE A 566 27.24 -11.10 1.21
CA ILE A 566 27.51 -12.47 1.69
C ILE A 566 28.63 -13.05 0.84
N THR A 567 29.67 -13.58 1.48
CA THR A 567 30.71 -14.39 0.82
C THR A 567 30.88 -15.70 1.58
N ILE A 568 30.43 -16.80 0.98
CA ILE A 568 30.53 -18.13 1.59
C ILE A 568 31.61 -18.93 0.87
N SER A 569 32.40 -19.67 1.65
CA SER A 569 33.48 -20.54 1.22
C SER A 569 33.03 -21.97 1.48
N VAL A 570 32.67 -22.70 0.42
CA VAL A 570 31.91 -23.95 0.53
C VAL A 570 32.86 -25.14 0.74
N GLY A 571 33.48 -25.21 1.92
CA GLY A 571 34.20 -26.41 2.38
C GLY A 571 33.26 -27.56 2.78
N THR A 572 31.95 -27.31 2.87
CA THR A 572 30.90 -28.31 3.16
C THR A 572 29.72 -28.13 2.21
N ARG A 573 29.35 -29.20 1.50
CA ARG A 573 28.59 -29.18 0.24
C ARG A 573 27.10 -28.82 0.35
N ILE A 574 26.57 -28.63 1.56
CA ILE A 574 25.13 -28.47 1.82
C ILE A 574 24.90 -27.35 2.84
N LEU A 575 24.20 -26.29 2.43
CA LEU A 575 23.65 -25.25 3.29
C LEU A 575 22.16 -25.55 3.47
N ASN A 576 21.70 -25.83 4.69
CA ASN A 576 20.26 -25.89 4.99
C ASN A 576 19.86 -24.55 5.61
N GLY A 577 18.83 -23.89 5.11
CA GLY A 577 18.34 -22.60 5.63
C GLY A 577 18.24 -21.53 4.54
N GLN A 578 18.80 -20.34 4.78
CA GLN A 578 18.56 -19.16 3.94
C GLN A 578 19.81 -18.30 3.76
N LEU A 579 19.93 -17.68 2.59
CA LEU A 579 20.94 -16.67 2.28
C LEU A 579 20.26 -15.38 1.83
N ILE A 580 20.32 -14.35 2.67
CA ILE A 580 19.66 -13.06 2.43
C ILE A 580 20.70 -11.94 2.47
N ALA A 581 21.02 -11.38 1.31
CA ALA A 581 21.89 -10.21 1.17
C ALA A 581 21.06 -9.00 0.68
N LEU A 582 20.95 -7.95 1.49
CA LEU A 582 20.24 -6.73 1.05
C LEU A 582 21.10 -5.80 0.19
N GLY A 583 22.39 -6.07 0.08
CA GLY A 583 23.30 -5.39 -0.82
C GLY A 583 23.34 -6.01 -2.21
N ASN A 584 24.34 -5.58 -2.98
CA ASN A 584 24.45 -5.92 -4.40
C ASN A 584 25.31 -7.16 -4.67
N THR A 585 25.82 -7.83 -3.64
CA THR A 585 26.75 -8.96 -3.82
C THR A 585 26.38 -10.14 -2.94
N LEU A 586 26.13 -11.28 -3.58
CA LEU A 586 26.05 -12.58 -2.92
C LEU A 586 26.95 -13.53 -3.70
N ASN A 587 28.10 -13.86 -3.11
CA ASN A 587 29.12 -14.73 -3.70
C ASN A 587 29.19 -16.04 -2.94
N ILE A 588 29.14 -17.15 -3.67
CA ILE A 588 29.34 -18.48 -3.13
C ILE A 588 30.58 -19.04 -3.82
N ASN A 589 31.70 -19.13 -3.11
CA ASN A 589 32.98 -19.57 -3.64
C ASN A 589 33.28 -20.99 -3.16
N SER A 590 33.77 -21.86 -4.04
CA SER A 590 34.32 -23.16 -3.60
C SER A 590 35.73 -22.93 -3.05
N SER A 591 35.93 -23.10 -1.74
CA SER A 591 37.24 -22.98 -1.09
C SER A 591 37.85 -24.36 -0.86
N GLY A 592 38.87 -24.71 -1.64
CA GLY A 592 39.67 -25.92 -1.40
C GLY A 592 39.13 -27.23 -2.02
N GLY A 593 38.05 -27.16 -2.81
CA GLY A 593 37.48 -28.29 -3.55
C GLY A 593 37.46 -28.07 -5.07
N SER A 594 37.07 -29.11 -5.82
CA SER A 594 36.85 -28.98 -7.27
C SER A 594 35.70 -28.00 -7.54
N PRO A 595 35.79 -27.11 -8.54
CA PRO A 595 34.66 -26.23 -8.93
C PRO A 595 33.43 -27.01 -9.41
N PHE A 596 33.59 -28.31 -9.70
CA PHE A 596 32.52 -29.22 -10.13
C PHE A 596 31.80 -29.93 -8.98
N ASP A 597 32.26 -29.80 -7.73
CA ASP A 597 31.64 -30.48 -6.59
C ASP A 597 30.21 -29.98 -6.32
N GLY A 598 29.87 -28.78 -6.80
CA GLY A 598 28.57 -28.17 -6.65
C GLY A 598 28.28 -27.69 -5.23
N VAL A 599 27.20 -26.92 -5.10
CA VAL A 599 26.72 -26.41 -3.81
C VAL A 599 25.24 -26.68 -3.75
N THR A 600 24.77 -27.23 -2.63
CA THR A 600 23.34 -27.48 -2.43
C THR A 600 22.80 -26.56 -1.34
N LEU A 601 21.80 -25.75 -1.68
CA LEU A 601 21.04 -24.92 -0.76
C LEU A 601 19.63 -25.51 -0.59
N ILE A 602 19.31 -25.95 0.62
CA ILE A 602 17.99 -26.50 0.96
C ILE A 602 17.28 -25.49 1.86
N TYR A 603 16.18 -24.92 1.38
CA TYR A 603 15.37 -23.99 2.15
C TYR A 603 14.85 -24.65 3.43
N GLY A 604 15.01 -23.94 4.54
CA GLY A 604 14.30 -24.21 5.77
C GLY A 604 13.67 -22.92 6.29
N SER A 605 12.42 -22.99 6.73
CA SER A 605 11.74 -21.82 7.30
C SER A 605 12.33 -21.49 8.69
N PRO A 606 12.66 -20.21 8.96
CA PRO A 606 13.19 -19.80 10.25
C PRO A 606 12.11 -19.92 11.34
N SER A 607 12.49 -20.32 12.55
CA SER A 607 11.58 -20.34 13.68
C SER A 607 11.18 -18.92 14.09
N SER A 608 10.11 -18.79 14.87
CA SER A 608 9.67 -17.49 15.40
C SER A 608 10.76 -16.78 16.21
N LEU A 609 11.61 -17.54 16.92
CA LEU A 609 12.75 -16.98 17.65
C LEU A 609 13.75 -16.34 16.68
N ILE A 610 14.11 -17.07 15.63
CA ILE A 610 15.03 -16.59 14.59
C ILE A 610 14.44 -15.37 13.86
N GLN A 611 13.17 -15.43 13.47
CA GLN A 611 12.48 -14.31 12.82
C GLN A 611 12.46 -13.06 13.70
N ASN A 612 12.09 -13.20 14.99
CA ASN A 612 12.08 -12.10 15.94
C ASN A 612 13.47 -11.49 16.14
N HIS A 613 14.51 -12.31 16.19
CA HIS A 613 15.88 -11.80 16.30
C HIS A 613 16.27 -10.99 15.05
N VAL A 614 15.98 -11.49 13.84
CA VAL A 614 16.20 -10.72 12.60
C VAL A 614 15.42 -9.40 12.63
N THR A 615 14.13 -9.42 13.00
CA THR A 615 13.31 -8.21 13.09
C THR A 615 13.88 -7.21 14.11
N ASN A 616 14.33 -7.66 15.28
CA ASN A 616 14.89 -6.77 16.30
C ASN A 616 16.23 -6.17 15.88
N THR A 617 17.10 -6.96 15.22
CA THR A 617 18.44 -6.52 14.83
C THR A 617 18.43 -5.65 13.57
N THR A 618 17.52 -5.92 12.64
CA THR A 618 17.50 -5.26 11.31
C THR A 618 16.34 -4.27 11.15
N GLY A 619 15.34 -4.30 12.01
CA GLY A 619 14.08 -3.56 11.81
C GLY A 619 13.23 -4.11 10.65
N TYR A 620 13.62 -5.22 10.01
CA TYR A 620 12.81 -5.84 8.96
C TYR A 620 11.51 -6.40 9.55
N VAL A 621 10.39 -5.86 9.07
CA VAL A 621 9.05 -6.38 9.36
C VAL A 621 8.52 -6.99 8.05
N PRO A 622 8.17 -8.29 8.04
CA PRO A 622 7.51 -8.89 6.88
C PRO A 622 6.29 -8.08 6.47
N PRO A 623 6.08 -7.83 5.17
CA PRO A 623 4.82 -7.29 4.70
C PRO A 623 3.69 -8.15 5.25
N ALA A 624 2.68 -7.51 5.86
CA ALA A 624 1.55 -8.22 6.42
C ALA A 624 1.00 -9.16 5.34
N THR A 625 1.02 -10.47 5.62
CA THR A 625 0.61 -11.52 4.69
C THR A 625 -0.70 -11.09 4.05
N ILE A 626 -0.73 -10.98 2.72
CA ILE A 626 -1.93 -10.63 1.97
C ILE A 626 -2.88 -11.84 2.03
N TYR A 627 -3.49 -12.08 3.19
CA TYR A 627 -4.65 -12.95 3.34
C TYR A 627 -5.73 -12.51 2.36
N ASN A 628 -6.21 -13.45 1.55
CA ASN A 628 -7.38 -13.23 0.70
C ASN A 628 -8.62 -12.92 1.56
N GLN A 629 -9.63 -12.31 0.92
CA GLN A 629 -10.88 -11.87 1.55
C GLN A 629 -11.56 -13.01 2.34
N THR A 630 -11.48 -14.25 1.85
CA THR A 630 -12.07 -15.44 2.47
C THR A 630 -11.46 -15.76 3.84
N ASN A 631 -10.13 -15.64 3.99
CA ASN A 631 -9.44 -15.86 5.26
C ASN A 631 -9.55 -14.65 6.20
N ALA A 632 -9.67 -13.43 5.66
CA ALA A 632 -9.89 -12.22 6.46
C ALA A 632 -11.28 -12.20 7.12
N ILE A 633 -12.30 -12.74 6.44
CA ILE A 633 -13.65 -12.95 6.96
C ILE A 633 -13.67 -14.08 8.02
N GLN A 634 -12.87 -15.14 7.86
CA GLN A 634 -12.80 -16.22 8.86
C GLN A 634 -12.09 -15.82 10.17
N ASN A 635 -11.28 -14.77 10.13
CA ASN A 635 -10.48 -14.30 11.28
C ASN A 635 -10.99 -12.95 11.84
N ASP A 636 -12.17 -12.48 11.43
CA ASP A 636 -12.78 -11.23 11.92
C ASP A 636 -11.87 -9.98 11.83
N THR A 637 -11.09 -9.89 10.75
CA THR A 637 -10.09 -8.81 10.54
C THR A 637 -10.51 -7.80 9.46
N LEU A 638 -11.76 -7.85 8.97
CA LEU A 638 -12.23 -6.95 7.93
C LEU A 638 -13.02 -5.78 8.52
N TYR A 639 -12.52 -4.56 8.29
CA TYR A 639 -13.09 -3.33 8.82
C TYR A 639 -13.78 -2.51 7.72
N SER A 640 -15.02 -2.09 7.94
CA SER A 640 -15.78 -1.19 7.08
C SER A 640 -15.96 0.16 7.76
N VAL A 641 -15.68 1.25 7.05
CA VAL A 641 -15.83 2.59 7.63
C VAL A 641 -17.30 3.01 7.57
N ARG A 642 -17.92 3.21 8.74
CA ARG A 642 -19.33 3.61 8.90
C ARG A 642 -19.55 5.11 8.79
N ARG A 643 -18.67 5.93 9.38
CA ARG A 643 -18.75 7.42 9.32
C ARG A 643 -17.35 8.01 9.28
N ARG A 644 -17.14 9.06 8.48
CA ARG A 644 -15.83 9.68 8.22
C ARG A 644 -15.82 11.16 8.59
N ASN A 645 -14.68 11.65 9.07
CA ASN A 645 -14.33 13.08 9.18
C ASN A 645 -15.37 13.96 9.89
N ILE A 646 -15.99 13.45 10.95
CA ILE A 646 -16.89 14.26 11.78
C ILE A 646 -16.02 15.17 12.66
N ILE A 647 -16.09 16.49 12.49
CA ILE A 647 -15.48 17.43 13.44
C ILE A 647 -16.35 17.43 14.70
N VAL A 648 -15.84 16.89 15.80
CA VAL A 648 -16.59 16.76 17.06
C VAL A 648 -16.25 17.86 18.06
N ARG A 649 -15.13 18.57 17.86
CA ARG A 649 -14.67 19.67 18.72
C ARG A 649 -13.83 20.68 17.96
#